data_AF-A0A4Q5RBF6-F1
#
_entry.id   AF-A0A4Q5RBF6-F1
#
_cell.length_a   1.000
_cell.length_b   1.000
_cell.length_c   1.000
_cell.angle_alpha   90.00
_cell.angle_beta   90.00
_cell.angle_gamma   90.00
#
_symmetry.space_group_name_H-M   'P 1'
#
loop_
_entity.id
_entity.type
_entity.pdbx_description
1 polymer ?
#
loop_
_entity_poly.entity_id
_entity_poly.type
_entity_poly.pdbx_seq_one_letter_code
_entity_poly.pdbx_strand_id
1 'polypeptide(L)'
;APTQTVYSQGDTAQGSYIARKKYKSDGKGVKLGILSDSYNNHWGAETGVMNGELPGPKNPYGYKKPVKVLSDMEAGGIDEGRAMAEIVHDVAPGAEIAFHTADFGQAAFAQGILELANIGCQVIVDDIFYLDEPYFQDGIIAQAIDKVVKKGVTYFTAAGNSSNNSYEMNYKPSGFEPMGPGWGTAHNFAAPGATPIYQQPIFIPSGGRFTVGLQWDDPFYSVGGSGAETDLDLLIFDNLGNLRYASMYSNIGSDPFELIGFFNNTPNTTFFVSILKYEGPNPSRVKYVMFDEGSFYYNVPVPGQFAPSIVGHSNSAGAISTAAAFYKATPAYGQQVPLIEGFSSLGGTMIYFDNEGIRIPAILRKKPDITAPDGGNTSFFFRDDADDTDASPNFYGTSAAAPHAAAAAALMIDAQKLNTLTPSQIRGIMATKTYDMDNRYAAGFEKGFDYNTGTGLIRAEQSVGEVKFPNLYIKNLELVSLCSDDPAKTRNWKVVNPNPFEVKAHWFLTGFGQDNKSYLPPGDTYFTTQTGYYRNKVVPNIVILDWEDNFGFTRFDLASATANECKNDQAATQVLSAGDKVALVKEKPVKPEIADVFPNPSHSQFKLYLSLNTPGKADITLFTESGKLLYRNNVPGSGIYDIDASNYKPGLYLMKIQQGSFTRTIKVIKQ
;
A
#
# COMPACT_ATOMS: atom_id res chain seq x y z
N ALA A 1 -4.44 27.34 36.17
CA ALA A 1 -3.89 25.96 36.14
C ALA A 1 -4.05 25.46 34.72
N PRO A 2 -3.11 24.68 34.15
CA PRO A 2 -3.40 23.98 32.91
C PRO A 2 -4.69 23.17 33.11
N THR A 3 -5.59 23.22 32.15
CA THR A 3 -6.73 22.29 32.09
C THR A 3 -6.17 20.87 31.97
N GLN A 4 -6.94 19.88 32.39
CA GLN A 4 -6.56 18.48 32.23
C GLN A 4 -6.31 18.20 30.73
N THR A 5 -5.17 17.59 30.41
CA THR A 5 -4.85 17.17 29.04
C THR A 5 -5.90 16.19 28.54
N VAL A 6 -6.38 16.43 27.33
CA VAL A 6 -7.32 15.57 26.62
C VAL A 6 -6.51 14.46 25.95
N TYR A 7 -7.00 13.23 26.02
CA TYR A 7 -6.37 12.10 25.34
C TYR A 7 -7.39 11.44 24.43
N SER A 8 -7.04 11.25 23.17
CA SER A 8 -7.85 10.47 22.25
C SER A 8 -7.99 9.03 22.75
N GLN A 9 -9.24 8.59 22.90
CA GLN A 9 -9.60 7.21 23.19
C GLN A 9 -9.10 6.24 22.09
N GLY A 10 -8.86 6.76 20.88
CA GLY A 10 -8.25 6.01 19.80
C GLY A 10 -6.87 5.44 20.16
N ASP A 11 -6.09 6.12 21.01
CA ASP A 11 -4.82 5.62 21.53
C ASP A 11 -4.96 4.30 22.31
N THR A 12 -6.06 4.18 23.06
CA THR A 12 -6.41 2.96 23.79
C THR A 12 -6.99 1.90 22.85
N ALA A 13 -7.88 2.30 21.93
CA ALA A 13 -8.54 1.41 20.98
C ALA A 13 -7.56 0.61 20.11
N GLN A 14 -6.48 1.24 19.63
CA GLN A 14 -5.43 0.54 18.85
C GLN A 14 -4.31 -0.05 19.71
N GLY A 15 -4.32 0.13 21.03
CA GLY A 15 -3.30 -0.40 21.94
C GLY A 15 -1.95 0.34 21.94
N SER A 16 -1.91 1.59 21.49
CA SER A 16 -0.68 2.38 21.39
C SER A 16 -0.09 2.71 22.77
N TYR A 17 -0.91 3.01 23.78
CA TYR A 17 -0.42 3.18 25.16
C TYR A 17 0.32 1.93 25.70
N ILE A 18 -0.14 0.73 25.33
CA ILE A 18 0.52 -0.54 25.69
C ILE A 18 1.88 -0.61 25.00
N ALA A 19 1.94 -0.27 23.72
CA ALA A 19 3.18 -0.22 22.95
C ALA A 19 4.21 0.70 23.62
N ARG A 20 3.81 1.92 23.98
CA ARG A 20 4.69 2.89 24.66
C ARG A 20 5.19 2.35 26.01
N LYS A 21 4.28 1.85 26.83
CA LYS A 21 4.61 1.31 28.16
C LYS A 21 5.54 0.10 28.10
N LYS A 22 5.27 -0.84 27.18
CA LYS A 22 5.94 -2.14 27.07
C LYS A 22 7.29 -2.03 26.36
N TYR A 23 7.37 -1.28 25.27
CA TYR A 23 8.57 -1.25 24.41
C TYR A 23 9.43 0.01 24.59
N LYS A 24 9.01 0.94 25.46
CA LYS A 24 9.71 2.21 25.71
C LYS A 24 9.98 2.96 24.41
N SER A 25 8.94 3.02 23.59
CA SER A 25 8.93 3.76 22.34
C SER A 25 7.87 4.83 22.46
N ASP A 26 8.23 6.07 22.17
CA ASP A 26 7.35 7.24 22.21
C ASP A 26 7.38 8.02 20.90
N GLY A 27 8.07 7.50 19.87
CA GLY A 27 8.24 8.16 18.57
C GLY A 27 9.51 9.02 18.49
N LYS A 28 10.35 9.03 19.54
CA LYS A 28 11.58 9.83 19.57
C LYS A 28 12.50 9.52 18.39
N GLY A 29 12.94 10.59 17.73
CA GLY A 29 13.83 10.50 16.56
C GLY A 29 13.09 10.22 15.25
N VAL A 30 11.76 10.19 15.28
CA VAL A 30 10.91 10.13 14.09
C VAL A 30 10.33 11.52 13.81
N LYS A 31 10.34 11.93 12.54
CA LYS A 31 9.59 13.09 12.08
C LYS A 31 8.38 12.66 11.27
N LEU A 32 7.19 13.12 11.64
CA LEU A 32 5.91 12.85 11.02
C LEU A 32 5.34 14.14 10.40
N GLY A 33 5.08 14.12 9.10
CA GLY A 33 4.47 15.22 8.37
C GLY A 33 2.95 15.05 8.25
N ILE A 34 2.20 16.13 8.41
CA ILE A 34 0.74 16.18 8.28
C ILE A 34 0.39 17.11 7.13
N LEU A 35 -0.52 16.65 6.25
CA LEU A 35 -1.14 17.40 5.17
C LEU A 35 -2.66 17.45 5.42
N SER A 36 -3.18 18.63 5.71
CA SER A 36 -4.61 18.85 5.98
C SER A 36 -5.01 20.28 5.59
N ASP A 37 -6.15 20.79 6.02
CA ASP A 37 -6.60 22.14 5.72
C ASP A 37 -5.68 23.21 6.35
N SER A 38 -5.68 23.36 7.67
CA SER A 38 -4.91 24.35 8.43
C SER A 38 -4.44 23.83 9.78
N TYR A 39 -3.48 24.55 10.37
CA TYR A 39 -2.94 24.24 11.68
C TYR A 39 -3.27 25.29 12.75
N ASN A 40 -3.20 26.57 12.44
CA ASN A 40 -3.39 27.61 13.47
C ASN A 40 -4.20 28.81 13.00
N ASN A 41 -5.14 28.59 12.10
CA ASN A 41 -6.02 29.61 11.56
C ASN A 41 -7.05 30.11 12.58
N HIS A 42 -7.37 29.29 13.60
CA HIS A 42 -8.15 29.68 14.78
C HIS A 42 -7.29 30.11 15.99
N TRP A 43 -5.98 30.29 15.82
CA TRP A 43 -5.05 30.79 16.85
C TRP A 43 -4.98 29.92 18.13
N GLY A 44 -5.35 28.64 18.05
CA GLY A 44 -5.43 27.72 19.19
C GLY A 44 -4.12 27.00 19.56
N ALA A 45 -3.11 27.01 18.69
CA ALA A 45 -1.91 26.18 18.86
C ALA A 45 -1.10 26.52 20.12
N GLU A 46 -0.98 27.80 20.49
CA GLU A 46 -0.27 28.17 21.72
C GLU A 46 -0.97 27.63 22.97
N THR A 47 -2.30 27.66 22.99
CA THR A 47 -3.12 27.07 24.05
C THR A 47 -2.94 25.55 24.11
N GLY A 48 -2.98 24.86 22.97
CA GLY A 48 -2.70 23.43 22.87
C GLY A 48 -1.32 23.07 23.44
N VAL A 49 -0.28 23.86 23.12
CA VAL A 49 1.05 23.68 23.71
C VAL A 49 1.03 23.87 25.22
N MET A 50 0.38 24.91 25.75
CA MET A 50 0.33 25.16 27.21
C MET A 50 -0.43 24.07 27.98
N ASN A 51 -1.42 23.44 27.35
CA ASN A 51 -2.23 22.37 27.94
C ASN A 51 -1.62 20.96 27.74
N GLY A 52 -0.57 20.85 26.92
CA GLY A 52 0.12 19.58 26.66
C GLY A 52 -0.43 18.77 25.49
N GLU A 53 -1.38 19.31 24.73
CA GLU A 53 -2.00 18.71 23.54
C GLU A 53 -1.04 18.72 22.34
N LEU A 54 -0.12 19.70 22.30
CA LEU A 54 0.84 19.87 21.21
C LEU A 54 2.26 20.01 21.74
N PRO A 55 3.28 19.57 20.98
CA PRO A 55 4.66 19.77 21.36
C PRO A 55 5.06 21.23 21.15
N GLY A 56 5.88 21.78 22.06
CA GLY A 56 6.36 23.15 21.98
C GLY A 56 7.04 23.66 23.26
N PRO A 57 7.67 24.85 23.24
CA PRO A 57 8.49 25.34 24.35
C PRO A 57 7.76 25.39 25.70
N LYS A 58 6.45 25.67 25.69
CA LYS A 58 5.62 25.75 26.89
C LYS A 58 4.94 24.42 27.28
N ASN A 59 5.14 23.34 26.54
CA ASN A 59 4.52 22.03 26.83
C ASN A 59 4.91 21.53 28.25
N PRO A 60 3.92 21.22 29.12
CA PRO A 60 4.19 20.89 30.52
C PRO A 60 4.89 19.54 30.73
N TYR A 61 4.88 18.65 29.73
CA TYR A 61 5.44 17.30 29.79
C TYR A 61 6.84 17.15 29.20
N GLY A 62 7.44 18.26 28.73
CA GLY A 62 8.82 18.27 28.27
C GLY A 62 9.01 17.98 26.78
N TYR A 63 7.94 17.86 26.00
CA TYR A 63 8.00 17.77 24.54
C TYR A 63 8.18 19.16 23.94
N LYS A 64 9.42 19.67 23.97
CA LYS A 64 9.73 21.09 23.74
C LYS A 64 9.88 21.53 22.27
N LYS A 65 9.84 20.61 21.31
CA LYS A 65 10.04 20.93 19.89
C LYS A 65 8.71 21.37 19.29
N PRO A 66 8.54 22.63 18.85
CA PRO A 66 7.28 23.07 18.25
C PRO A 66 7.01 22.33 16.94
N VAL A 67 5.72 22.23 16.57
CA VAL A 67 5.30 21.79 15.24
C VAL A 67 6.00 22.66 14.19
N LYS A 68 6.66 22.03 13.21
CA LYS A 68 7.31 22.72 12.10
C LYS A 68 6.29 22.95 10.97
N VAL A 69 5.69 24.12 10.97
CA VAL A 69 4.78 24.57 9.90
C VAL A 69 5.61 25.01 8.69
N LEU A 70 5.45 24.31 7.56
CA LEU A 70 6.04 24.69 6.26
C LEU A 70 5.14 25.64 5.50
N SER A 71 3.85 25.36 5.51
CA SER A 71 2.79 26.17 4.89
C SER A 71 1.51 25.99 5.69
N ASP A 72 0.74 27.06 5.85
CA ASP A 72 -0.57 27.06 6.50
C ASP A 72 -1.49 28.02 5.72
N MET A 73 -2.80 27.84 5.86
CA MET A 73 -3.77 28.75 5.26
C MET A 73 -3.69 30.12 5.93
N GLU A 74 -3.86 31.20 5.14
CA GLU A 74 -3.93 32.55 5.70
C GLU A 74 -5.26 32.81 6.43
N ALA A 75 -6.37 32.26 5.90
CA ALA A 75 -7.71 32.37 6.45
C ALA A 75 -8.62 31.25 5.90
N GLY A 76 -9.73 30.96 6.58
CA GLY A 76 -10.79 30.05 6.12
C GLY A 76 -10.63 28.58 6.51
N GLY A 77 -9.48 28.19 7.09
CA GLY A 77 -9.28 26.85 7.62
C GLY A 77 -9.95 26.65 8.97
N ILE A 78 -10.25 25.39 9.31
CA ILE A 78 -10.94 24.96 10.54
C ILE A 78 -10.01 24.28 11.55
N ASP A 79 -8.71 24.23 11.24
CA ASP A 79 -7.65 23.61 12.04
C ASP A 79 -7.76 22.08 12.17
N GLU A 80 -8.32 21.37 11.18
CA GLU A 80 -8.38 19.89 11.18
C GLU A 80 -6.96 19.30 11.26
N GLY A 81 -6.00 19.91 10.58
CA GLY A 81 -4.58 19.56 10.67
C GLY A 81 -3.98 19.67 12.08
N ARG A 82 -4.49 20.57 12.92
CA ARG A 82 -4.09 20.63 14.34
C ARG A 82 -4.74 19.53 15.16
N ALA A 83 -5.99 19.16 14.87
CA ALA A 83 -6.64 18.02 15.49
C ALA A 83 -5.88 16.71 15.17
N MET A 84 -5.44 16.53 13.93
CA MET A 84 -4.54 15.44 13.56
C MET A 84 -3.22 15.49 14.34
N ALA A 85 -2.65 16.67 14.54
CA ALA A 85 -1.40 16.84 15.30
C ALA A 85 -1.56 16.48 16.79
N GLU A 86 -2.72 16.77 17.41
CA GLU A 86 -3.07 16.33 18.76
C GLU A 86 -3.15 14.79 18.84
N ILE A 87 -3.83 14.14 17.88
CA ILE A 87 -3.85 12.66 17.77
C ILE A 87 -2.43 12.07 17.67
N VAL A 88 -1.59 12.66 16.80
CA VAL A 88 -0.20 12.21 16.65
C VAL A 88 0.56 12.40 17.97
N HIS A 89 0.35 13.51 18.68
CA HIS A 89 1.00 13.77 19.96
C HIS A 89 0.56 12.79 21.06
N ASP A 90 -0.72 12.42 21.11
CA ASP A 90 -1.22 11.43 22.08
C ASP A 90 -0.61 10.04 21.86
N VAL A 91 -0.54 9.62 20.60
CA VAL A 91 -0.07 8.28 20.22
C VAL A 91 1.46 8.20 20.25
N ALA A 92 2.16 9.22 19.74
CA ALA A 92 3.62 9.25 19.59
C ALA A 92 4.18 10.60 20.08
N PRO A 93 4.13 10.90 21.39
CA PRO A 93 4.41 12.23 21.92
C PRO A 93 5.86 12.69 21.72
N GLY A 94 6.79 11.76 21.55
CA GLY A 94 8.20 12.03 21.27
C GLY A 94 8.52 12.30 19.80
N ALA A 95 7.57 12.12 18.89
CA ALA A 95 7.75 12.41 17.47
C ALA A 95 7.87 13.91 17.22
N GLU A 96 8.71 14.29 16.26
CA GLU A 96 8.70 15.64 15.69
C GLU A 96 7.54 15.74 14.70
N ILE A 97 6.70 16.76 14.85
CA ILE A 97 5.57 16.98 13.94
C ILE A 97 5.93 18.11 12.96
N ALA A 98 5.65 17.91 11.68
CA ALA A 98 5.67 18.94 10.67
C ALA A 98 4.29 19.06 10.02
N PHE A 99 3.94 20.25 9.57
CA PHE A 99 2.64 20.53 8.94
C PHE A 99 2.83 21.25 7.62
N HIS A 100 1.99 20.93 6.64
CA HIS A 100 1.84 21.64 5.39
C HIS A 100 0.35 21.62 5.01
N THR A 101 -0.23 22.75 4.61
CA THR A 101 -1.62 22.75 4.09
C THR A 101 -1.72 22.01 2.74
N ALA A 102 -2.80 21.28 2.53
CA ALA A 102 -3.12 20.62 1.27
C ALA A 102 -4.17 21.37 0.42
N ASP A 103 -4.62 22.57 0.82
CA ASP A 103 -5.79 23.27 0.25
C ASP A 103 -5.53 24.02 -1.08
N PHE A 104 -4.28 24.32 -1.43
CA PHE A 104 -3.95 25.16 -2.60
C PHE A 104 -3.91 24.44 -3.97
N GLY A 105 -4.75 23.43 -4.17
CA GLY A 105 -4.84 22.62 -5.38
C GLY A 105 -3.94 21.39 -5.37
N GLN A 106 -4.24 20.43 -6.26
CA GLN A 106 -3.54 19.15 -6.36
C GLN A 106 -2.01 19.29 -6.54
N ALA A 107 -1.56 20.32 -7.29
CA ALA A 107 -0.14 20.57 -7.51
C ALA A 107 0.57 21.04 -6.24
N ALA A 108 -0.07 21.90 -5.44
CA ALA A 108 0.48 22.35 -4.16
C ALA A 108 0.50 21.21 -3.13
N PHE A 109 -0.53 20.36 -3.11
CA PHE A 109 -0.55 19.16 -2.29
C PHE A 109 0.59 18.20 -2.66
N ALA A 110 0.72 17.85 -3.95
CA ALA A 110 1.81 17.01 -4.45
C ALA A 110 3.20 17.59 -4.09
N GLN A 111 3.37 18.90 -4.19
CA GLN A 111 4.60 19.58 -3.78
C GLN A 111 4.82 19.53 -2.26
N GLY A 112 3.78 19.72 -1.45
CA GLY A 112 3.83 19.61 0.01
C GLY A 112 4.28 18.23 0.49
N ILE A 113 3.86 17.16 -0.18
CA ILE A 113 4.35 15.79 0.06
C ILE A 113 5.87 15.72 -0.13
N LEU A 114 6.38 16.27 -1.23
CA LEU A 114 7.81 16.28 -1.52
C LEU A 114 8.59 17.14 -0.51
N GLU A 115 8.04 18.27 -0.08
CA GLU A 115 8.67 19.18 0.88
C GLU A 115 8.77 18.59 2.28
N LEU A 116 7.70 17.94 2.75
CA LEU A 116 7.72 17.19 4.01
C LEU A 116 8.76 16.07 3.96
N ALA A 117 8.82 15.30 2.87
CA ALA A 117 9.88 14.30 2.69
C ALA A 117 11.29 14.93 2.69
N ASN A 118 11.48 16.08 2.03
CA ASN A 118 12.77 16.76 1.93
C ASN A 118 13.28 17.30 3.28
N ILE A 119 12.40 17.66 4.21
CA ILE A 119 12.80 18.04 5.58
C ILE A 119 13.04 16.83 6.49
N GLY A 120 13.01 15.61 5.93
CA GLY A 120 13.33 14.35 6.60
C GLY A 120 12.15 13.74 7.34
N CYS A 121 10.90 14.02 6.96
CA CYS A 121 9.77 13.23 7.46
C CYS A 121 9.93 11.76 7.03
N GLN A 122 9.82 10.84 7.98
CA GLN A 122 9.87 9.39 7.75
C GLN A 122 8.46 8.81 7.62
N VAL A 123 7.47 9.51 8.18
CA VAL A 123 6.04 9.22 8.03
C VAL A 123 5.35 10.48 7.53
N ILE A 124 4.44 10.36 6.58
CA ILE A 124 3.55 11.45 6.15
C ILE A 124 2.12 10.92 6.19
N VAL A 125 1.17 11.78 6.59
CA VAL A 125 -0.26 11.48 6.60
C VAL A 125 -1.06 12.64 6.02
N ASP A 126 -2.10 12.33 5.25
CA ASP A 126 -3.10 13.30 4.80
C ASP A 126 -4.55 12.86 5.09
N ASP A 127 -5.45 13.84 4.98
CA ASP A 127 -6.89 13.65 5.05
C ASP A 127 -7.71 14.47 4.02
N ILE A 128 -7.07 15.12 3.05
CA ILE A 128 -7.72 15.99 2.05
C ILE A 128 -7.91 15.26 0.72
N PHE A 129 -9.07 15.49 0.10
CA PHE A 129 -9.44 14.92 -1.20
C PHE A 129 -9.71 16.01 -2.22
N TYR A 130 -9.31 15.76 -3.48
CA TYR A 130 -9.69 16.57 -4.62
C TYR A 130 -10.66 15.78 -5.50
N LEU A 131 -11.84 16.36 -5.74
CA LEU A 131 -12.95 15.66 -6.40
C LEU A 131 -12.69 15.37 -7.89
N ASP A 132 -11.73 16.10 -8.47
CA ASP A 132 -11.24 16.00 -9.85
C ASP A 132 -9.95 15.15 -9.96
N GLU A 133 -9.57 14.39 -8.93
CA GLU A 133 -8.50 13.42 -9.05
C GLU A 133 -8.89 12.26 -9.99
N PRO A 134 -7.98 11.76 -10.86
CA PRO A 134 -8.30 10.67 -11.75
C PRO A 134 -8.66 9.38 -10.99
N TYR A 135 -9.74 8.72 -11.41
CA TYR A 135 -10.21 7.46 -10.80
C TYR A 135 -9.50 6.23 -11.38
N PHE A 136 -9.14 6.30 -12.67
CA PHE A 136 -8.61 5.18 -13.46
C PHE A 136 -7.13 5.31 -13.82
N GLN A 137 -6.48 6.39 -13.39
CA GLN A 137 -5.07 6.71 -13.61
C GLN A 137 -4.49 7.27 -12.30
N ASP A 138 -3.19 7.13 -12.07
CA ASP A 138 -2.58 7.80 -10.92
C ASP A 138 -2.38 9.29 -11.20
N GLY A 139 -3.12 10.15 -10.47
CA GLY A 139 -2.95 11.60 -10.50
C GLY A 139 -1.63 12.06 -9.88
N ILE A 140 -1.31 13.35 -10.01
CA ILE A 140 -0.02 13.91 -9.55
C ILE A 140 0.22 13.74 -8.03
N ILE A 141 -0.83 13.72 -7.21
CA ILE A 141 -0.73 13.43 -5.77
C ILE A 141 -0.30 11.98 -5.56
N ALA A 142 -0.98 11.01 -6.19
CA ALA A 142 -0.61 9.58 -6.16
C ALA A 142 0.84 9.36 -6.62
N GLN A 143 1.26 10.05 -7.68
CA GLN A 143 2.64 9.98 -8.19
C GLN A 143 3.66 10.56 -7.18
N ALA A 144 3.32 11.64 -6.47
CA ALA A 144 4.15 12.20 -5.42
C ALA A 144 4.29 11.26 -4.22
N ILE A 145 3.20 10.61 -3.81
CA ILE A 145 3.18 9.56 -2.78
C ILE A 145 4.14 8.43 -3.17
N ASP A 146 3.95 7.85 -4.35
CA ASP A 146 4.79 6.75 -4.83
C ASP A 146 6.26 7.13 -4.90
N LYS A 147 6.56 8.38 -5.24
CA LYS A 147 7.92 8.92 -5.30
C LYS A 147 8.57 9.02 -3.91
N VAL A 148 7.86 9.47 -2.88
CA VAL A 148 8.43 9.54 -1.52
C VAL A 148 8.50 8.17 -0.85
N VAL A 149 7.55 7.28 -1.15
CA VAL A 149 7.57 5.88 -0.69
C VAL A 149 8.78 5.14 -1.24
N LYS A 150 9.12 5.31 -2.52
CA LYS A 150 10.36 4.79 -3.12
C LYS A 150 11.64 5.33 -2.46
N LYS A 151 11.57 6.49 -1.77
CA LYS A 151 12.67 7.07 -0.99
C LYS A 151 12.68 6.62 0.47
N GLY A 152 11.78 5.73 0.88
CA GLY A 152 11.71 5.20 2.24
C GLY A 152 10.76 5.94 3.19
N VAL A 153 9.95 6.89 2.69
CA VAL A 153 8.92 7.56 3.51
C VAL A 153 7.67 6.69 3.56
N THR A 154 7.15 6.43 4.76
CA THR A 154 5.86 5.73 4.90
C THR A 154 4.73 6.73 4.76
N TYR A 155 3.75 6.45 3.90
CA TYR A 155 2.69 7.40 3.60
C TYR A 155 1.32 6.82 3.96
N PHE A 156 0.55 7.55 4.75
CA PHE A 156 -0.83 7.23 5.13
C PHE A 156 -1.78 8.24 4.51
N THR A 157 -2.98 7.80 4.18
CA THR A 157 -4.05 8.67 3.67
C THR A 157 -5.37 8.17 4.21
N ALA A 158 -6.29 9.10 4.48
CA ALA A 158 -7.68 8.77 4.73
C ALA A 158 -8.25 7.93 3.58
N ALA A 159 -9.10 6.93 3.88
CA ALA A 159 -9.80 6.18 2.83
C ALA A 159 -10.95 6.98 2.20
N GLY A 160 -11.48 7.98 2.91
CA GLY A 160 -12.60 8.83 2.49
C GLY A 160 -13.91 8.39 3.14
N ASN A 161 -14.89 9.29 3.15
CA ASN A 161 -16.16 9.12 3.87
C ASN A 161 -17.37 8.90 2.95
N SER A 162 -17.16 8.37 1.74
CA SER A 162 -18.20 8.18 0.71
C SER A 162 -18.90 6.81 0.75
N SER A 163 -18.65 5.99 1.78
CA SER A 163 -19.29 4.66 1.94
C SER A 163 -19.18 3.82 0.66
N ASN A 164 -20.26 3.23 0.15
CA ASN A 164 -20.34 2.70 -1.22
C ASN A 164 -21.23 3.56 -2.12
N ASN A 165 -21.28 4.88 -1.91
CA ASN A 165 -22.07 5.82 -2.72
C ASN A 165 -21.43 6.09 -4.10
N SER A 166 -21.15 5.03 -4.86
CA SER A 166 -20.60 5.09 -6.21
C SER A 166 -21.39 4.20 -7.18
N TYR A 167 -21.47 4.65 -8.42
CA TYR A 167 -21.90 3.87 -9.57
C TYR A 167 -20.70 3.53 -10.45
N GLU A 168 -20.58 2.29 -10.91
CA GLU A 168 -19.59 1.92 -11.91
C GLU A 168 -20.05 0.77 -12.81
N MET A 169 -20.07 1.00 -14.13
CA MET A 169 -20.47 0.00 -15.14
C MET A 169 -19.78 0.25 -16.47
N ASN A 170 -19.90 -0.72 -17.39
CA ASN A 170 -19.61 -0.44 -18.79
C ASN A 170 -20.62 0.57 -19.33
N TYR A 171 -20.14 1.52 -20.14
CA TYR A 171 -21.03 2.45 -20.83
C TYR A 171 -21.97 1.67 -21.76
N LYS A 172 -23.25 2.05 -21.78
CA LYS A 172 -24.28 1.43 -22.59
C LYS A 172 -24.95 2.52 -23.43
N PRO A 173 -24.65 2.59 -24.74
CA PRO A 173 -25.25 3.59 -25.60
C PRO A 173 -26.76 3.39 -25.70
N SER A 174 -27.47 4.48 -25.94
CA SER A 174 -28.89 4.47 -26.29
C SER A 174 -29.17 5.47 -27.41
N GLY A 175 -30.41 5.49 -27.90
CA GLY A 175 -30.90 6.54 -28.81
C GLY A 175 -31.77 7.58 -28.11
N PHE A 176 -31.84 7.59 -26.78
CA PHE A 176 -32.70 8.51 -26.04
C PHE A 176 -31.97 9.83 -25.79
N GLU A 177 -32.56 10.94 -26.22
CA GLU A 177 -32.03 12.29 -26.03
C GLU A 177 -32.85 13.03 -24.96
N PRO A 178 -32.43 13.04 -23.69
CA PRO A 178 -33.24 13.56 -22.58
C PRO A 178 -33.48 15.07 -22.64
N MET A 179 -32.64 15.81 -23.37
CA MET A 179 -32.78 17.26 -23.61
C MET A 179 -33.36 17.59 -24.99
N GLY A 180 -33.81 16.57 -25.74
CA GLY A 180 -34.32 16.71 -27.10
C GLY A 180 -33.23 16.61 -28.18
N PRO A 181 -33.61 16.71 -29.47
CA PRO A 181 -32.71 16.42 -30.58
C PRO A 181 -31.45 17.28 -30.63
N GLY A 182 -30.29 16.64 -30.78
CA GLY A 182 -28.99 17.30 -30.96
C GLY A 182 -28.24 17.64 -29.67
N TRP A 183 -28.73 17.17 -28.51
CA TRP A 183 -28.13 17.42 -27.20
C TRP A 183 -27.44 16.18 -26.60
N GLY A 184 -27.19 15.15 -27.41
CA GLY A 184 -26.53 13.92 -26.97
C GLY A 184 -27.48 12.85 -26.45
N THR A 185 -26.95 11.63 -26.30
CA THR A 185 -27.73 10.43 -25.96
C THR A 185 -27.41 9.90 -24.57
N ALA A 186 -28.44 9.49 -23.84
CA ALA A 186 -28.30 8.99 -22.47
C ALA A 186 -27.63 7.60 -22.41
N HIS A 187 -26.82 7.40 -21.38
CA HIS A 187 -26.39 6.09 -20.90
C HIS A 187 -27.59 5.28 -20.39
N ASN A 188 -27.65 3.99 -20.74
CA ASN A 188 -28.66 3.08 -20.23
C ASN A 188 -28.16 2.36 -18.96
N PHE A 189 -28.71 2.74 -17.81
CA PHE A 189 -28.41 2.14 -16.50
C PHE A 189 -28.98 0.73 -16.32
N ALA A 190 -29.92 0.29 -17.17
CA ALA A 190 -30.62 -0.98 -16.98
C ALA A 190 -29.73 -2.23 -17.17
N ALA A 191 -30.16 -3.35 -16.60
CA ALA A 191 -29.58 -4.66 -16.88
C ALA A 191 -29.76 -5.02 -18.37
N PRO A 192 -28.87 -5.84 -18.96
CA PRO A 192 -29.06 -6.34 -20.33
C PRO A 192 -30.45 -7.00 -20.48
N GLY A 193 -31.20 -6.58 -21.50
CA GLY A 193 -32.55 -7.11 -21.78
C GLY A 193 -33.68 -6.56 -20.90
N ALA A 194 -33.40 -5.73 -19.90
CA ALA A 194 -34.42 -5.05 -19.10
C ALA A 194 -34.91 -3.76 -19.79
N THR A 195 -36.04 -3.24 -19.32
CA THR A 195 -36.54 -1.91 -19.72
C THR A 195 -35.46 -0.86 -19.49
N PRO A 196 -35.12 -0.03 -20.49
CA PRO A 196 -34.09 1.00 -20.33
C PRO A 196 -34.36 1.96 -19.18
N ILE A 197 -33.29 2.34 -18.48
CA ILE A 197 -33.29 3.34 -17.41
C ILE A 197 -32.30 4.41 -17.83
N TYR A 198 -32.77 5.63 -18.08
CA TYR A 198 -31.91 6.76 -18.50
C TYR A 198 -31.71 7.80 -17.39
N GLN A 199 -32.50 7.68 -16.33
CA GLN A 199 -32.52 8.57 -15.18
C GLN A 199 -32.50 7.70 -13.93
N GLN A 200 -31.37 7.66 -13.24
CA GLN A 200 -31.17 6.86 -12.04
C GLN A 200 -31.61 7.66 -10.80
N PRO A 201 -32.54 7.15 -9.97
CA PRO A 201 -32.96 7.87 -8.77
C PRO A 201 -31.85 7.87 -7.70
N ILE A 202 -31.70 9.02 -7.05
CA ILE A 202 -30.82 9.27 -5.91
C ILE A 202 -31.58 10.02 -4.81
N PHE A 203 -31.15 9.82 -3.57
CA PHE A 203 -31.64 10.52 -2.40
C PHE A 203 -30.73 11.70 -2.05
N ILE A 204 -31.34 12.87 -1.83
CA ILE A 204 -30.67 14.07 -1.33
C ILE A 204 -31.57 14.68 -0.25
N PRO A 205 -31.14 14.76 1.02
CA PRO A 205 -32.02 15.26 2.08
C PRO A 205 -32.37 16.74 1.86
N SER A 206 -33.54 17.16 2.37
CA SER A 206 -33.93 18.58 2.36
C SER A 206 -32.94 19.38 3.22
N GLY A 207 -32.41 20.47 2.68
CA GLY A 207 -31.33 21.24 3.29
C GLY A 207 -29.95 20.60 3.16
N GLY A 208 -29.84 19.48 2.46
CA GLY A 208 -28.59 18.75 2.30
C GLY A 208 -27.72 19.24 1.14
N ARG A 209 -26.42 19.02 1.27
CA ARG A 209 -25.43 19.18 0.20
C ARG A 209 -25.21 17.87 -0.53
N PHE A 210 -25.05 17.95 -1.84
CA PHE A 210 -24.76 16.85 -2.72
C PHE A 210 -23.70 17.26 -3.72
N THR A 211 -22.62 16.50 -3.79
CA THR A 211 -21.61 16.67 -4.82
C THR A 211 -21.40 15.35 -5.55
N VAL A 212 -21.29 15.38 -6.87
CA VAL A 212 -21.08 14.16 -7.67
C VAL A 212 -20.04 14.41 -8.75
N GLY A 213 -19.01 13.58 -8.76
CA GLY A 213 -17.96 13.55 -9.79
C GLY A 213 -18.16 12.35 -10.71
N LEU A 214 -18.34 12.58 -12.00
CA LEU A 214 -18.40 11.58 -13.07
C LEU A 214 -17.05 11.53 -13.79
N GLN A 215 -16.56 10.33 -14.06
CA GLN A 215 -15.41 10.08 -14.93
C GLN A 215 -15.64 8.83 -15.80
N TRP A 216 -14.94 8.76 -16.93
CA TRP A 216 -14.91 7.62 -17.83
C TRP A 216 -13.48 7.24 -18.16
N ASP A 217 -13.29 6.05 -18.74
CA ASP A 217 -11.97 5.50 -18.99
C ASP A 217 -11.30 6.04 -20.25
N ASP A 218 -11.27 7.36 -20.37
CA ASP A 218 -10.32 8.08 -21.22
C ASP A 218 -9.11 8.50 -20.36
N PRO A 219 -7.93 8.79 -20.96
CA PRO A 219 -6.76 9.21 -20.21
C PRO A 219 -6.85 10.68 -19.79
N PHE A 220 -6.41 11.00 -18.57
CA PHE A 220 -6.42 12.39 -18.06
C PHE A 220 -5.29 13.22 -18.70
N TYR A 221 -5.64 14.36 -19.28
CA TYR A 221 -4.70 15.30 -19.90
C TYR A 221 -3.78 15.95 -18.87
N SER A 222 -4.34 16.44 -17.76
CA SER A 222 -3.63 17.24 -16.75
C SER A 222 -2.49 16.51 -16.04
N VAL A 223 -2.46 15.18 -16.13
CA VAL A 223 -1.48 14.32 -15.46
C VAL A 223 -0.59 13.52 -16.41
N GLY A 224 -0.66 13.79 -17.72
CA GLY A 224 0.28 13.27 -18.72
C GLY A 224 -0.34 12.46 -19.87
N GLY A 225 -1.65 12.20 -19.85
CA GLY A 225 -2.37 11.50 -20.90
C GLY A 225 -2.74 12.36 -22.10
N SER A 226 -3.37 11.76 -23.11
CA SER A 226 -3.80 12.47 -24.33
C SER A 226 -5.05 13.33 -24.15
N GLY A 227 -5.75 13.22 -23.02
CA GLY A 227 -7.06 13.83 -22.79
C GLY A 227 -8.21 13.00 -23.37
N ALA A 228 -9.43 13.43 -23.07
CA ALA A 228 -10.65 12.74 -23.47
C ALA A 228 -10.89 12.82 -24.99
N GLU A 229 -11.27 11.68 -25.57
CA GLU A 229 -11.80 11.62 -26.93
C GLU A 229 -13.34 11.67 -26.93
N THR A 230 -13.94 11.37 -25.78
CA THR A 230 -15.39 11.38 -25.53
C THR A 230 -15.78 12.62 -24.75
N ASP A 231 -16.93 13.20 -25.12
CA ASP A 231 -17.59 14.26 -24.37
C ASP A 231 -18.82 13.67 -23.64
N LEU A 232 -18.75 13.54 -22.31
CA LEU A 232 -19.86 13.08 -21.48
C LEU A 232 -20.35 14.20 -20.58
N ASP A 233 -21.67 14.41 -20.55
CA ASP A 233 -22.30 15.36 -19.65
C ASP A 233 -22.96 14.66 -18.46
N LEU A 234 -23.07 15.37 -17.35
CA LEU A 234 -23.78 14.94 -16.15
C LEU A 234 -25.00 15.84 -15.91
N LEU A 235 -26.17 15.25 -15.66
CA LEU A 235 -27.41 15.99 -15.47
C LEU A 235 -28.15 15.50 -14.21
N ILE A 236 -28.77 16.45 -13.50
CA ILE A 236 -29.64 16.21 -12.34
C ILE A 236 -31.04 16.72 -12.63
N PHE A 237 -32.02 15.82 -12.57
CA PHE A 237 -33.44 16.14 -12.72
C PHE A 237 -34.19 16.03 -11.39
N ASP A 238 -35.29 16.77 -11.24
CA ASP A 238 -36.25 16.56 -10.14
C ASP A 238 -37.26 15.45 -10.48
N ASN A 239 -38.15 15.17 -9.53
CA ASN A 239 -39.20 14.15 -9.67
C ASN A 239 -40.33 14.50 -10.63
N LEU A 240 -40.36 15.71 -11.17
CA LEU A 240 -41.28 16.14 -12.23
C LEU A 240 -40.60 16.07 -13.62
N GLY A 241 -39.33 15.66 -13.67
CA GLY A 241 -38.54 15.60 -14.89
C GLY A 241 -37.94 16.94 -15.30
N ASN A 242 -37.97 17.97 -14.45
CA ASN A 242 -37.31 19.24 -14.76
C ASN A 242 -35.81 19.12 -14.51
N LEU A 243 -35.01 19.62 -15.44
CA LEU A 243 -33.58 19.79 -15.24
C LEU A 243 -33.33 20.79 -14.09
N ARG A 244 -32.52 20.38 -13.11
CA ARG A 244 -32.13 21.23 -11.98
C ARG A 244 -30.71 21.74 -12.16
N TYR A 245 -29.80 20.85 -12.54
CA TYR A 245 -28.39 21.15 -12.76
C TYR A 245 -27.85 20.29 -13.90
N ALA A 246 -26.85 20.80 -14.60
CA ALA A 246 -26.09 20.08 -15.59
C ALA A 246 -24.64 20.56 -15.57
N SER A 247 -23.71 19.63 -15.79
CA SER A 247 -22.33 19.92 -16.14
C SER A 247 -22.13 19.35 -17.55
N MET A 248 -21.86 20.25 -18.49
CA MET A 248 -21.84 19.98 -19.94
C MET A 248 -20.60 20.60 -20.58
N TYR A 249 -19.47 20.52 -19.87
CA TYR A 249 -18.24 21.14 -20.34
C TYR A 249 -17.64 20.23 -21.40
N SER A 250 -17.34 20.75 -22.59
CA SER A 250 -16.74 19.89 -23.60
C SER A 250 -15.40 19.31 -23.12
N ASN A 251 -15.33 17.99 -23.01
CA ASN A 251 -14.16 17.31 -22.45
C ASN A 251 -13.10 16.98 -23.51
N ILE A 252 -13.39 17.20 -24.80
CA ILE A 252 -12.49 16.83 -25.90
C ILE A 252 -11.11 17.48 -25.74
N GLY A 253 -10.07 16.64 -25.64
CA GLY A 253 -8.68 17.05 -25.40
C GLY A 253 -8.40 17.60 -24.00
N SER A 254 -9.34 17.46 -23.06
CA SER A 254 -9.24 17.86 -21.65
C SER A 254 -9.37 16.62 -20.73
N ASP A 255 -9.52 16.81 -19.42
CA ASP A 255 -9.73 15.69 -18.51
C ASP A 255 -11.14 15.09 -18.64
N PRO A 256 -11.29 13.75 -18.59
CA PRO A 256 -12.58 13.07 -18.71
C PRO A 256 -13.36 13.10 -17.40
N PHE A 257 -13.84 14.28 -17.05
CA PHE A 257 -14.47 14.55 -15.77
C PHE A 257 -15.60 15.57 -15.86
N GLU A 258 -16.69 15.30 -15.14
CA GLU A 258 -17.77 16.25 -14.88
C GLU A 258 -18.07 16.33 -13.37
N LEU A 259 -18.36 17.54 -12.88
CA LEU A 259 -18.65 17.80 -11.47
C LEU A 259 -19.94 18.60 -11.31
N ILE A 260 -20.83 18.11 -10.45
CA ILE A 260 -21.98 18.90 -10.00
C ILE A 260 -21.93 19.02 -8.48
N GLY A 261 -21.93 20.26 -8.01
CA GLY A 261 -22.31 20.62 -6.64
C GLY A 261 -23.75 21.14 -6.61
N PHE A 262 -24.56 20.59 -5.71
CA PHE A 262 -25.99 20.89 -5.58
C PHE A 262 -26.37 21.05 -4.11
N PHE A 263 -27.19 22.06 -3.82
CA PHE A 263 -27.80 22.24 -2.51
C PHE A 263 -29.31 22.07 -2.63
N ASN A 264 -29.87 21.11 -1.90
CA ASN A 264 -31.31 20.85 -1.93
C ASN A 264 -32.05 21.85 -1.04
N ASN A 265 -32.46 22.97 -1.61
CA ASN A 265 -33.29 23.97 -0.94
C ASN A 265 -34.80 23.66 -1.02
N THR A 266 -35.19 22.43 -1.34
CA THR A 266 -36.58 22.03 -1.54
C THR A 266 -36.99 20.91 -0.58
N PRO A 267 -38.30 20.72 -0.33
CA PRO A 267 -38.80 19.55 0.40
C PRO A 267 -38.67 18.22 -0.36
N ASN A 268 -38.38 18.26 -1.68
CA ASN A 268 -38.22 17.05 -2.46
C ASN A 268 -36.90 16.37 -2.11
N THR A 269 -36.92 15.06 -1.85
CA THR A 269 -35.72 14.29 -1.52
C THR A 269 -35.28 13.33 -2.63
N THR A 270 -36.06 13.21 -3.71
CA THR A 270 -35.74 12.32 -4.84
C THR A 270 -35.33 13.13 -6.05
N PHE A 271 -34.11 12.90 -6.51
CA PHE A 271 -33.55 13.47 -7.73
C PHE A 271 -33.09 12.36 -8.65
N PHE A 272 -32.76 12.68 -9.90
CA PHE A 272 -32.36 11.69 -10.88
C PHE A 272 -31.09 12.11 -11.59
N VAL A 273 -30.10 11.22 -11.59
CA VAL A 273 -28.85 11.38 -12.34
C VAL A 273 -29.01 10.83 -13.75
N SER A 274 -28.54 11.55 -14.75
CA SER A 274 -28.38 11.07 -16.13
C SER A 274 -26.97 11.37 -16.61
N ILE A 275 -26.39 10.41 -17.34
CA ILE A 275 -25.10 10.57 -18.03
C ILE A 275 -25.44 10.65 -19.51
N LEU A 276 -25.05 11.74 -20.18
CA LEU A 276 -25.26 11.92 -21.61
C LEU A 276 -23.92 11.82 -22.32
N LYS A 277 -23.93 11.30 -23.54
CA LYS A 277 -22.78 11.39 -24.45
C LYS A 277 -23.11 12.38 -25.54
N TYR A 278 -22.39 13.50 -25.57
CA TYR A 278 -22.58 14.57 -26.53
C TYR A 278 -21.81 14.28 -27.83
N GLU A 279 -20.52 13.99 -27.71
CA GLU A 279 -19.61 13.77 -28.85
C GLU A 279 -18.61 12.62 -28.57
N GLY A 280 -17.95 12.15 -29.63
CA GLY A 280 -16.84 11.19 -29.51
C GLY A 280 -17.24 9.71 -29.50
N PRO A 281 -16.24 8.81 -29.38
CA PRO A 281 -16.47 7.37 -29.30
C PRO A 281 -17.22 6.99 -28.02
N ASN A 282 -17.66 5.73 -27.92
CA ASN A 282 -18.20 5.23 -26.64
C ASN A 282 -17.02 4.86 -25.73
N PRO A 283 -16.96 5.37 -24.48
CA PRO A 283 -15.98 4.88 -23.52
C PRO A 283 -16.35 3.44 -23.14
N SER A 284 -15.40 2.69 -22.59
CA SER A 284 -15.68 1.32 -22.18
C SER A 284 -16.29 1.25 -20.78
N ARG A 285 -16.02 2.24 -19.93
CA ARG A 285 -16.40 2.31 -18.52
C ARG A 285 -16.84 3.73 -18.14
N VAL A 286 -17.85 3.81 -17.29
CA VAL A 286 -18.27 5.05 -16.62
C VAL A 286 -18.35 4.80 -15.11
N LYS A 287 -17.94 5.81 -14.34
CA LYS A 287 -18.01 5.81 -12.88
C LYS A 287 -18.42 7.19 -12.38
N TYR A 288 -19.33 7.24 -11.41
CA TYR A 288 -19.45 8.44 -10.59
C TYR A 288 -19.38 8.10 -9.11
N VAL A 289 -18.89 9.05 -8.32
CA VAL A 289 -18.86 8.99 -6.87
C VAL A 289 -19.70 10.15 -6.34
N MET A 290 -20.59 9.86 -5.41
CA MET A 290 -21.35 10.86 -4.68
C MET A 290 -20.63 11.15 -3.36
N PHE A 291 -20.46 12.43 -3.10
CA PHE A 291 -19.88 13.00 -1.90
C PHE A 291 -20.97 13.75 -1.12
N ASP A 292 -20.64 14.18 0.10
CA ASP A 292 -21.57 14.80 1.05
C ASP A 292 -22.75 13.87 1.40
N GLU A 293 -24.00 14.34 1.32
CA GLU A 293 -25.18 13.66 1.86
C GLU A 293 -25.99 12.88 0.80
N GLY A 294 -25.47 12.77 -0.42
CA GLY A 294 -26.11 12.00 -1.50
C GLY A 294 -26.00 10.49 -1.31
N SER A 295 -27.08 9.75 -1.58
CA SER A 295 -27.07 8.27 -1.47
C SER A 295 -28.02 7.59 -2.45
N PHE A 296 -27.87 6.28 -2.63
CA PHE A 296 -28.80 5.47 -3.41
C PHE A 296 -29.99 4.99 -2.57
N TYR A 297 -31.11 4.76 -3.24
CA TYR A 297 -32.22 4.00 -2.69
C TYR A 297 -31.88 2.49 -2.71
N TYR A 298 -31.75 1.87 -1.54
CA TYR A 298 -31.43 0.44 -1.40
C TYR A 298 -32.44 -0.51 -2.07
N ASN A 299 -33.68 -0.08 -2.27
CA ASN A 299 -34.76 -0.89 -2.83
C ASN A 299 -34.99 -0.67 -4.34
N VAL A 300 -34.15 0.14 -5.01
CA VAL A 300 -34.26 0.37 -6.45
C VAL A 300 -33.08 -0.32 -7.15
N PRO A 301 -33.26 -1.51 -7.73
CA PRO A 301 -32.15 -2.28 -8.28
C PRO A 301 -31.67 -1.68 -9.62
N VAL A 302 -30.60 -0.88 -9.56
CA VAL A 302 -29.86 -0.45 -10.75
C VAL A 302 -28.48 -1.12 -10.75
N PRO A 303 -28.15 -1.97 -11.74
CA PRO A 303 -26.83 -2.60 -11.81
C PRO A 303 -25.73 -1.57 -11.85
N GLY A 304 -24.67 -1.78 -11.06
CA GLY A 304 -23.55 -0.85 -10.95
C GLY A 304 -23.59 0.09 -9.76
N GLN A 305 -24.74 0.23 -9.08
CA GLN A 305 -24.80 0.90 -7.78
C GLN A 305 -23.96 0.17 -6.74
N PHE A 306 -23.63 0.89 -5.66
CA PHE A 306 -22.87 0.35 -4.53
C PHE A 306 -21.45 -0.11 -4.92
N ALA A 307 -20.90 0.51 -5.96
CA ALA A 307 -19.54 0.28 -6.43
C ALA A 307 -18.49 0.83 -5.44
N PRO A 308 -17.22 0.44 -5.60
CA PRO A 308 -16.10 1.03 -4.87
C PRO A 308 -16.09 2.56 -4.92
N SER A 309 -15.69 3.23 -3.85
CA SER A 309 -15.64 4.69 -3.72
C SER A 309 -14.26 5.22 -3.31
N ILE A 310 -13.31 4.35 -2.93
CA ILE A 310 -11.90 4.74 -2.82
C ILE A 310 -11.37 5.01 -4.24
N VAL A 311 -11.01 6.26 -4.51
CA VAL A 311 -10.52 6.77 -5.79
C VAL A 311 -9.35 7.74 -5.55
N GLY A 312 -8.75 8.27 -6.62
CA GLY A 312 -7.65 9.23 -6.51
C GLY A 312 -6.44 8.70 -5.75
N HIS A 313 -5.73 9.57 -5.05
CA HIS A 313 -4.51 9.22 -4.33
C HIS A 313 -4.70 8.23 -3.18
N SER A 314 -5.90 8.11 -2.60
CA SER A 314 -6.20 7.07 -1.60
C SER A 314 -6.18 5.66 -2.20
N ASN A 315 -6.40 5.54 -3.52
CA ASN A 315 -6.21 4.30 -4.26
C ASN A 315 -4.75 4.11 -4.75
N SER A 316 -3.80 5.00 -4.44
CA SER A 316 -2.39 4.90 -4.90
C SER A 316 -1.71 3.61 -4.42
N ALA A 317 -0.74 3.11 -5.20
CA ALA A 317 -0.01 1.90 -4.83
C ALA A 317 0.85 2.09 -3.56
N GLY A 318 1.47 3.26 -3.41
CA GLY A 318 2.41 3.61 -2.35
C GLY A 318 1.77 4.03 -1.02
N ALA A 319 0.56 4.58 -1.02
CA ALA A 319 -0.12 4.94 0.23
C ALA A 319 -0.53 3.70 1.04
N ILE A 320 -0.69 3.89 2.35
CA ILE A 320 -1.45 3.03 3.25
C ILE A 320 -2.80 3.71 3.47
N SER A 321 -3.83 3.24 2.75
CA SER A 321 -5.18 3.82 2.85
C SER A 321 -5.85 3.29 4.11
N THR A 322 -6.38 4.20 4.93
CA THR A 322 -6.84 3.91 6.29
C THR A 322 -8.34 4.15 6.43
N ALA A 323 -9.08 3.08 6.69
CA ALA A 323 -10.50 3.15 7.03
C ALA A 323 -10.71 3.44 8.52
N ALA A 324 -11.93 3.79 8.91
CA ALA A 324 -12.26 4.22 10.28
C ALA A 324 -13.10 3.19 11.03
N ALA A 325 -12.84 3.05 12.33
CA ALA A 325 -13.68 2.31 13.26
C ALA A 325 -13.87 3.13 14.53
N PHE A 326 -15.13 3.35 14.93
CA PHE A 326 -15.42 4.13 16.12
C PHE A 326 -14.75 3.52 17.35
N TYR A 327 -14.06 4.33 18.16
CA TYR A 327 -13.30 3.81 19.30
C TYR A 327 -14.15 2.94 20.26
N LYS A 328 -15.42 3.32 20.52
CA LYS A 328 -16.34 2.53 21.38
C LYS A 328 -16.70 1.17 20.76
N ALA A 329 -16.62 1.05 19.44
CA ALA A 329 -16.87 -0.18 18.69
C ALA A 329 -15.60 -1.03 18.49
N THR A 330 -14.63 -0.94 19.41
CA THR A 330 -13.39 -1.73 19.36
C THR A 330 -13.21 -2.66 20.57
N PRO A 331 -12.35 -3.70 20.49
CA PRO A 331 -12.11 -4.63 21.60
C PRO A 331 -11.69 -4.00 22.92
N ALA A 332 -10.96 -2.88 22.89
CA ALA A 332 -10.56 -2.18 24.10
C ALA A 332 -11.75 -1.60 24.88
N TYR A 333 -12.89 -1.40 24.21
CA TYR A 333 -14.11 -0.82 24.76
C TYR A 333 -15.26 -1.85 24.85
N GLY A 334 -14.93 -3.15 24.80
CA GLY A 334 -15.86 -4.25 25.06
C GLY A 334 -16.52 -4.86 23.82
N GLN A 335 -16.27 -4.32 22.63
CA GLN A 335 -16.77 -4.87 21.37
C GLN A 335 -15.89 -6.06 20.92
N GLN A 336 -16.42 -7.27 20.91
CA GLN A 336 -15.62 -8.48 20.62
C GLN A 336 -14.98 -8.48 19.21
N VAL A 337 -15.75 -8.08 18.21
CA VAL A 337 -15.32 -7.96 16.81
C VAL A 337 -15.47 -6.50 16.43
N PRO A 338 -14.38 -5.78 16.10
CA PRO A 338 -14.47 -4.37 15.80
C PRO A 338 -15.40 -4.11 14.61
N LEU A 339 -16.16 -3.01 14.66
CA LEU A 339 -17.09 -2.64 13.60
C LEU A 339 -16.52 -1.47 12.79
N ILE A 340 -16.69 -1.57 11.47
CA ILE A 340 -16.29 -0.51 10.54
C ILE A 340 -17.31 0.64 10.58
N GLU A 341 -16.82 1.86 10.47
CA GLU A 341 -17.67 3.04 10.30
C GLU A 341 -18.45 2.98 8.98
N GLY A 342 -19.74 3.31 9.02
CA GLY A 342 -20.62 3.15 7.86
C GLY A 342 -20.32 4.08 6.70
N PHE A 343 -19.63 5.19 6.97
CA PHE A 343 -19.16 6.13 5.97
C PHE A 343 -17.81 5.72 5.36
N SER A 344 -17.05 4.78 5.95
CA SER A 344 -15.73 4.41 5.43
C SER A 344 -15.84 3.90 3.99
N SER A 345 -15.06 4.51 3.10
CA SER A 345 -15.12 4.24 1.67
C SER A 345 -14.73 2.81 1.31
N LEU A 346 -15.37 2.27 0.28
CA LEU A 346 -15.16 0.92 -0.22
C LEU A 346 -14.08 0.90 -1.30
N GLY A 347 -13.07 0.04 -1.17
CA GLY A 347 -12.05 -0.16 -2.20
C GLY A 347 -12.49 -1.06 -3.34
N GLY A 348 -11.62 -1.16 -4.35
CA GLY A 348 -11.84 -1.99 -5.54
C GLY A 348 -11.94 -1.24 -6.86
N THR A 349 -11.74 0.08 -6.88
CA THR A 349 -11.61 0.85 -8.13
C THR A 349 -10.35 0.40 -8.87
N MET A 350 -10.50 0.00 -10.13
CA MET A 350 -9.38 -0.45 -10.97
C MET A 350 -8.64 0.72 -11.61
N ILE A 351 -7.33 0.56 -11.78
CA ILE A 351 -6.50 1.46 -12.60
C ILE A 351 -6.39 0.87 -14.01
N TYR A 352 -6.76 1.66 -15.01
CA TYR A 352 -6.74 1.27 -16.43
C TYR A 352 -5.60 1.91 -17.22
N PHE A 353 -4.92 2.91 -16.66
CA PHE A 353 -3.85 3.66 -17.31
C PHE A 353 -2.59 3.73 -16.46
N ASP A 354 -1.42 3.76 -17.10
CA ASP A 354 -0.18 4.16 -16.45
C ASP A 354 -0.07 5.70 -16.32
N ASN A 355 1.06 6.19 -15.80
CA ASN A 355 1.24 7.62 -15.53
C ASN A 355 1.25 8.46 -16.81
N GLU A 356 1.61 7.87 -17.95
CA GLU A 356 1.64 8.50 -19.27
C GLU A 356 0.27 8.44 -19.98
N GLY A 357 -0.78 7.94 -19.32
CA GLY A 357 -2.12 7.78 -19.89
C GLY A 357 -2.20 6.67 -20.93
N ILE A 358 -1.26 5.74 -20.95
CA ILE A 358 -1.30 4.57 -21.83
C ILE A 358 -2.13 3.48 -21.16
N ARG A 359 -3.08 2.91 -21.92
CA ARG A 359 -3.96 1.88 -21.39
C ARG A 359 -3.18 0.60 -21.08
N ILE A 360 -3.35 0.09 -19.87
CA ILE A 360 -2.69 -1.11 -19.34
C ILE A 360 -3.72 -2.19 -18.99
N PRO A 361 -3.29 -3.45 -18.80
CA PRO A 361 -4.13 -4.43 -18.12
C PRO A 361 -4.59 -3.89 -16.77
N ALA A 362 -5.89 -3.98 -16.50
CA ALA A 362 -6.49 -3.38 -15.31
C ALA A 362 -5.80 -3.86 -14.03
N ILE A 363 -5.38 -2.92 -13.18
CA ILE A 363 -4.75 -3.21 -11.90
C ILE A 363 -5.78 -3.00 -10.79
N LEU A 364 -6.12 -4.09 -10.10
CA LEU A 364 -6.93 -4.06 -8.89
C LEU A 364 -6.02 -3.97 -7.66
N ARG A 365 -6.14 -2.87 -6.91
CA ARG A 365 -5.35 -2.63 -5.70
C ARG A 365 -6.13 -3.06 -4.46
N LYS A 366 -5.44 -3.68 -3.51
CA LYS A 366 -6.02 -4.08 -2.22
C LYS A 366 -6.10 -2.85 -1.31
N LYS A 367 -7.26 -2.20 -1.34
CA LYS A 367 -7.57 -0.99 -0.57
C LYS A 367 -8.94 -1.15 0.14
N PRO A 368 -9.16 -0.50 1.29
CA PRO A 368 -8.14 0.15 2.12
C PRO A 368 -7.11 -0.89 2.62
N ASP A 369 -5.93 -0.46 3.07
CA ASP A 369 -4.92 -1.42 3.55
C ASP A 369 -5.30 -1.94 4.95
N ILE A 370 -5.79 -1.04 5.80
CA ILE A 370 -6.06 -1.26 7.24
C ILE A 370 -7.22 -0.38 7.72
N THR A 371 -7.73 -0.70 8.91
CA THR A 371 -8.65 0.16 9.67
C THR A 371 -7.97 0.69 10.93
N ALA A 372 -8.24 1.94 11.32
CA ALA A 372 -7.76 2.54 12.57
C ALA A 372 -8.88 3.29 13.31
N PRO A 373 -8.70 3.61 14.61
CA PRO A 373 -9.75 4.23 15.41
C PRO A 373 -10.06 5.68 15.00
N ASP A 374 -11.33 6.05 15.10
CA ASP A 374 -11.80 7.44 15.03
C ASP A 374 -12.79 7.76 16.18
N GLY A 375 -13.31 8.98 16.17
CA GLY A 375 -14.29 9.48 17.13
C GLY A 375 -13.72 9.76 18.52
N GLY A 376 -12.40 9.71 18.68
CA GLY A 376 -11.73 10.05 19.93
C GLY A 376 -11.72 11.55 20.20
N ASN A 377 -11.50 11.93 21.45
CA ASN A 377 -11.47 13.31 21.88
C ASN A 377 -10.27 14.06 21.29
N THR A 378 -10.48 15.35 21.09
CA THR A 378 -9.44 16.37 20.92
C THR A 378 -9.77 17.56 21.81
N SER A 379 -8.84 18.50 21.96
CA SER A 379 -9.04 19.63 22.86
C SER A 379 -10.05 20.68 22.33
N PHE A 380 -10.42 20.63 21.05
CA PHE A 380 -11.24 21.67 20.42
C PHE A 380 -12.07 21.22 19.20
N PHE A 381 -11.74 20.10 18.54
CA PHE A 381 -12.24 19.74 17.22
C PHE A 381 -13.20 18.54 17.26
N PHE A 382 -14.39 18.58 16.67
CA PHE A 382 -15.16 19.74 16.20
C PHE A 382 -16.51 19.83 16.93
N ARG A 383 -17.03 18.68 17.37
CA ARG A 383 -18.29 18.57 18.10
C ARG A 383 -18.18 17.48 19.16
N ASP A 384 -18.73 17.77 20.32
CA ASP A 384 -18.86 16.84 21.46
C ASP A 384 -19.90 15.74 21.18
N ASP A 385 -19.58 14.49 21.53
CA ASP A 385 -20.49 13.34 21.49
C ASP A 385 -21.37 13.35 22.74
N ALA A 386 -22.66 13.63 22.55
CA ALA A 386 -23.63 13.63 23.65
C ALA A 386 -23.79 12.25 24.33
N ASP A 387 -23.32 11.18 23.68
CA ASP A 387 -23.37 9.81 24.20
C ASP A 387 -22.05 9.37 24.88
N ASP A 388 -21.07 10.27 25.04
CA ASP A 388 -19.91 10.03 25.90
C ASP A 388 -20.04 10.71 27.28
N THR A 389 -19.10 10.41 28.17
CA THR A 389 -19.19 10.81 29.59
C THR A 389 -18.45 12.10 29.92
N ASP A 390 -17.79 12.71 28.93
CA ASP A 390 -17.04 13.93 29.12
C ASP A 390 -17.65 15.10 28.32
N ALA A 391 -16.86 16.13 28.05
CA ALA A 391 -17.32 17.35 27.37
C ALA A 391 -16.28 17.83 26.36
N SER A 392 -15.36 16.94 25.98
CA SER A 392 -14.29 17.23 25.04
C SER A 392 -14.78 16.89 23.64
N PRO A 393 -14.62 17.79 22.66
CA PRO A 393 -15.00 17.51 21.28
C PRO A 393 -14.36 16.24 20.73
N ASN A 394 -15.09 15.50 19.89
CA ASN A 394 -14.61 14.29 19.24
C ASN A 394 -14.28 14.55 17.76
N PHE A 395 -13.21 13.93 17.27
CA PHE A 395 -12.80 13.98 15.88
C PHE A 395 -13.11 12.65 15.18
N TYR A 396 -14.07 12.69 14.26
CA TYR A 396 -14.59 11.54 13.50
C TYR A 396 -14.03 11.48 12.08
N GLY A 397 -14.21 10.33 11.44
CA GLY A 397 -13.91 10.15 10.02
C GLY A 397 -12.61 9.41 9.78
N THR A 398 -12.38 9.04 8.52
CA THR A 398 -11.08 8.51 8.10
C THR A 398 -9.94 9.52 8.31
N SER A 399 -10.27 10.82 8.38
CA SER A 399 -9.37 11.92 8.74
C SER A 399 -8.78 11.78 10.14
N ALA A 400 -9.52 11.22 11.09
CA ALA A 400 -9.02 10.92 12.43
C ALA A 400 -8.34 9.54 12.49
N ALA A 401 -8.78 8.57 11.67
CA ALA A 401 -8.20 7.23 11.64
C ALA A 401 -6.77 7.21 11.06
N ALA A 402 -6.53 7.92 9.96
CA ALA A 402 -5.22 8.00 9.30
C ALA A 402 -4.07 8.47 10.23
N PRO A 403 -4.20 9.58 11.02
CA PRO A 403 -3.14 10.02 11.93
C PRO A 403 -2.92 9.06 13.10
N HIS A 404 -3.95 8.33 13.56
CA HIS A 404 -3.76 7.26 14.56
C HIS A 404 -2.83 6.16 14.03
N ALA A 405 -3.06 5.70 12.78
CA ALA A 405 -2.21 4.71 12.13
C ALA A 405 -0.79 5.24 11.85
N ALA A 406 -0.69 6.47 11.35
CA ALA A 406 0.61 7.12 11.08
C ALA A 406 1.45 7.26 12.36
N ALA A 407 0.84 7.63 13.47
CA ALA A 407 1.54 7.73 14.75
C ALA A 407 1.95 6.35 15.30
N ALA A 408 1.16 5.30 15.07
CA ALA A 408 1.59 3.92 15.37
C ALA A 408 2.82 3.51 14.54
N ALA A 409 2.95 3.97 13.28
CA ALA A 409 4.16 3.76 12.49
C ALA A 409 5.37 4.52 13.05
N ALA A 410 5.17 5.72 13.61
CA ALA A 410 6.24 6.43 14.30
C ALA A 410 6.74 5.64 15.53
N LEU A 411 5.85 5.02 16.29
CA LEU A 411 6.24 4.09 17.36
C LEU A 411 7.01 2.87 16.82
N MET A 412 6.60 2.32 15.67
CA MET A 412 7.31 1.20 15.05
C MET A 412 8.76 1.58 14.68
N ILE A 413 8.95 2.73 14.04
CA ILE A 413 10.28 3.20 13.62
C ILE A 413 11.19 3.44 14.83
N ASP A 414 10.71 4.14 15.86
CA ASP A 414 11.47 4.37 17.10
C ASP A 414 11.79 3.06 17.85
N ALA A 415 10.85 2.11 17.90
CA ALA A 415 11.07 0.81 18.53
C ALA A 415 12.15 -0.03 17.84
N GLN A 416 12.31 0.14 16.52
CA GLN A 416 13.25 -0.65 15.71
C GLN A 416 14.73 -0.26 15.90
N LYS A 417 15.01 0.99 16.32
CA LYS A 417 16.33 1.55 16.69
C LYS A 417 17.43 1.56 15.61
N LEU A 418 17.40 0.71 14.59
CA LEU A 418 18.37 0.69 13.49
C LEU A 418 18.02 1.70 12.39
N ASN A 419 16.79 2.23 12.37
CA ASN A 419 16.24 3.10 11.34
C ASN A 419 16.32 2.48 9.92
N THR A 420 16.19 1.16 9.81
CA THR A 420 16.21 0.42 8.54
C THR A 420 14.83 -0.10 8.11
N LEU A 421 13.79 0.19 8.90
CA LEU A 421 12.43 -0.24 8.62
C LEU A 421 11.88 0.47 7.37
N THR A 422 11.53 -0.30 6.35
CA THR A 422 11.02 0.21 5.07
C THR A 422 9.49 0.43 5.11
N PRO A 423 8.94 1.27 4.22
CA PRO A 423 7.49 1.47 4.12
C PRO A 423 6.71 0.17 3.87
N SER A 424 7.22 -0.73 3.03
CA SER A 424 6.57 -2.02 2.75
C SER A 424 6.58 -2.95 3.97
N GLN A 425 7.65 -2.92 4.78
CA GLN A 425 7.70 -3.63 6.05
C GLN A 425 6.70 -3.09 7.07
N ILE A 426 6.57 -1.76 7.20
CA ILE A 426 5.57 -1.15 8.08
C ILE A 426 4.16 -1.57 7.67
N ARG A 427 3.81 -1.39 6.39
CA ARG A 427 2.52 -1.79 5.82
C ARG A 427 2.23 -3.27 6.08
N GLY A 428 3.15 -4.16 5.70
CA GLY A 428 2.96 -5.62 5.83
C GLY A 428 2.85 -6.09 7.28
N ILE A 429 3.61 -5.50 8.20
CA ILE A 429 3.52 -5.82 9.62
C ILE A 429 2.18 -5.33 10.18
N MET A 430 1.80 -4.07 9.94
CA MET A 430 0.51 -3.56 10.40
C MET A 430 -0.66 -4.41 9.87
N ALA A 431 -0.63 -4.76 8.59
CA ALA A 431 -1.68 -5.54 7.94
C ALA A 431 -1.78 -7.00 8.43
N THR A 432 -0.73 -7.54 9.08
CA THR A 432 -0.79 -8.88 9.69
C THR A 432 -1.06 -8.86 11.18
N LYS A 433 -1.09 -7.67 11.79
CA LYS A 433 -1.30 -7.45 13.23
C LYS A 433 -2.57 -6.64 13.45
N THR A 434 -3.68 -7.20 13.02
CA THR A 434 -5.00 -6.60 13.15
C THR A 434 -5.92 -7.45 14.01
N TYR A 435 -6.99 -6.83 14.51
CA TYR A 435 -8.23 -7.55 14.75
C TYR A 435 -8.98 -7.65 13.43
N ASP A 436 -9.31 -8.88 13.03
CA ASP A 436 -10.11 -9.14 11.84
C ASP A 436 -11.46 -8.44 11.97
N MET A 437 -11.94 -7.85 10.88
CA MET A 437 -13.21 -7.10 10.82
C MET A 437 -14.06 -7.66 9.68
N ASP A 438 -15.35 -7.33 9.70
CA ASP A 438 -16.27 -7.78 8.65
C ASP A 438 -16.59 -6.67 7.67
N ASN A 439 -16.67 -7.05 6.40
CA ASN A 439 -17.26 -6.23 5.37
C ASN A 439 -18.76 -6.09 5.63
N ARG A 440 -19.23 -4.88 5.98
CA ARG A 440 -20.64 -4.63 6.31
C ARG A 440 -21.62 -4.95 5.16
N TYR A 441 -21.13 -5.11 3.94
CA TYR A 441 -21.92 -5.41 2.75
C TYR A 441 -21.91 -6.89 2.37
N ALA A 442 -21.12 -7.72 3.06
CA ALA A 442 -21.11 -9.17 2.85
C ALA A 442 -22.22 -9.85 3.64
N ALA A 443 -22.68 -11.01 3.16
CA ALA A 443 -23.75 -11.78 3.82
C ALA A 443 -23.29 -12.54 5.08
N GLY A 444 -21.99 -12.48 5.41
CA GLY A 444 -21.41 -13.07 6.61
C GLY A 444 -19.92 -12.77 6.73
N PHE A 445 -19.33 -13.19 7.85
CA PHE A 445 -17.99 -12.80 8.23
C PHE A 445 -16.90 -13.23 7.25
N GLU A 446 -16.34 -12.27 6.51
CA GLU A 446 -15.17 -12.47 5.66
C GLU A 446 -13.90 -12.43 6.52
N LYS A 447 -13.05 -13.47 6.44
CA LYS A 447 -11.79 -13.50 7.20
C LYS A 447 -10.63 -12.92 6.41
N GLY A 448 -9.86 -12.06 7.05
CA GLY A 448 -8.65 -11.47 6.48
C GLY A 448 -8.96 -10.22 5.67
N PHE A 449 -8.34 -10.11 4.49
CA PHE A 449 -8.53 -8.92 3.67
C PHE A 449 -9.92 -8.86 3.03
N ASP A 450 -10.61 -7.74 3.19
CA ASP A 450 -11.78 -7.34 2.42
C ASP A 450 -11.66 -5.87 1.94
N TYR A 451 -12.49 -5.48 0.96
CA TYR A 451 -12.40 -4.15 0.35
C TYR A 451 -13.06 -3.03 1.19
N ASN A 452 -13.68 -3.32 2.31
CA ASN A 452 -14.28 -2.33 3.21
C ASN A 452 -13.39 -2.04 4.43
N THR A 453 -12.78 -3.07 5.03
CA THR A 453 -12.02 -2.97 6.28
C THR A 453 -10.51 -3.15 6.09
N GLY A 454 -10.08 -3.48 4.87
CA GLY A 454 -8.71 -3.87 4.59
C GLY A 454 -8.42 -5.18 5.31
N THR A 455 -7.30 -5.25 6.03
CA THR A 455 -7.03 -6.40 6.92
C THR A 455 -7.64 -6.28 8.32
N GLY A 456 -8.42 -5.23 8.60
CA GLY A 456 -9.05 -4.97 9.89
C GLY A 456 -8.35 -3.94 10.78
N LEU A 457 -8.80 -3.85 12.04
CA LEU A 457 -8.38 -2.81 13.00
C LEU A 457 -6.94 -3.05 13.47
N ILE A 458 -6.07 -2.06 13.30
CA ILE A 458 -4.66 -2.18 13.70
C ILE A 458 -4.48 -2.40 15.20
N ARG A 459 -3.44 -3.18 15.52
CA ARG A 459 -2.99 -3.45 16.89
C ARG A 459 -1.56 -2.93 17.06
N ALA A 460 -1.44 -1.67 17.46
CA ALA A 460 -0.15 -1.01 17.61
C ALA A 460 0.78 -1.75 18.57
N GLU A 461 0.27 -2.39 19.64
CA GLU A 461 1.12 -3.15 20.56
C GLU A 461 1.74 -4.41 19.92
N GLN A 462 1.06 -5.05 18.99
CA GLN A 462 1.59 -6.17 18.23
C GLN A 462 2.56 -5.68 17.16
N SER A 463 2.18 -4.65 16.39
CA SER A 463 3.00 -4.11 15.29
C SER A 463 4.33 -3.55 15.80
N VAL A 464 4.29 -2.73 16.85
CA VAL A 464 5.49 -2.18 17.51
C VAL A 464 6.33 -3.30 18.15
N GLY A 465 5.69 -4.32 18.70
CA GLY A 465 6.37 -5.49 19.27
C GLY A 465 7.11 -6.34 18.24
N GLU A 466 6.55 -6.48 17.04
CA GLU A 466 7.16 -7.23 15.93
C GLU A 466 8.45 -6.55 15.45
N VAL A 467 8.47 -5.22 15.41
CA VAL A 467 9.64 -4.46 14.95
C VAL A 467 10.64 -4.15 16.05
N LYS A 468 10.27 -4.36 17.32
CA LYS A 468 11.14 -4.06 18.46
C LYS A 468 12.46 -4.82 18.33
N PHE A 469 13.57 -4.10 18.30
CA PHE A 469 14.89 -4.69 18.36
C PHE A 469 15.02 -5.61 19.59
N PRO A 470 15.47 -6.89 19.47
CA PRO A 470 16.11 -7.59 18.34
C PRO A 470 15.20 -8.48 17.44
N ASN A 471 13.87 -8.33 17.47
CA ASN A 471 12.93 -9.26 16.82
C ASN A 471 12.78 -9.13 15.30
N LEU A 472 13.21 -8.03 14.69
CA LEU A 472 13.03 -7.82 13.25
C LEU A 472 14.10 -8.58 12.43
N TYR A 473 14.00 -9.91 12.33
CA TYR A 473 14.81 -10.72 11.42
C TYR A 473 14.01 -11.00 10.13
N ILE A 474 14.54 -10.62 8.95
CA ILE A 474 13.96 -11.09 7.67
C ILE A 474 14.08 -12.61 7.67
N LYS A 475 12.94 -13.30 7.77
CA LYS A 475 12.87 -14.75 7.74
C LYS A 475 13.47 -15.25 6.43
N ASN A 476 14.15 -16.38 6.50
CA ASN A 476 14.86 -16.92 5.35
C ASN A 476 13.89 -17.21 4.20
N LEU A 477 14.28 -16.79 3.00
CA LEU A 477 13.63 -17.21 1.77
C LEU A 477 13.99 -18.67 1.48
N GLU A 478 13.08 -19.43 0.85
CA GLU A 478 13.32 -20.83 0.47
C GLU A 478 13.30 -20.98 -1.05
N LEU A 479 14.38 -21.46 -1.64
CA LEU A 479 14.46 -21.79 -3.07
C LEU A 479 14.12 -23.26 -3.28
N VAL A 480 13.15 -23.52 -4.16
CA VAL A 480 12.61 -24.85 -4.46
C VAL A 480 12.72 -25.11 -5.96
N SER A 481 13.30 -26.23 -6.34
CA SER A 481 13.24 -26.70 -7.74
C SER A 481 11.90 -27.37 -8.03
N LEU A 482 11.35 -27.10 -9.22
CA LEU A 482 10.13 -27.70 -9.73
C LEU A 482 10.42 -28.54 -10.98
N CYS A 483 9.54 -29.47 -11.33
CA CYS A 483 9.59 -30.16 -12.61
C CYS A 483 9.43 -29.17 -13.77
N SER A 484 9.90 -29.57 -14.95
CA SER A 484 9.74 -28.82 -16.21
C SER A 484 9.12 -29.72 -17.26
N ASP A 485 8.37 -29.15 -18.21
CA ASP A 485 7.76 -29.93 -19.29
C ASP A 485 8.82 -30.55 -20.21
N ASP A 486 9.90 -29.79 -20.47
CA ASP A 486 11.08 -30.25 -21.20
C ASP A 486 12.35 -29.90 -20.40
N PRO A 487 12.77 -30.77 -19.47
CA PRO A 487 14.02 -30.69 -18.71
C PRO A 487 15.26 -30.45 -19.56
N ALA A 488 15.28 -30.86 -20.83
CA ALA A 488 16.43 -30.61 -21.70
C ALA A 488 16.51 -29.14 -22.15
N LYS A 489 15.41 -28.37 -22.12
CA LYS A 489 15.38 -26.97 -22.54
C LYS A 489 15.31 -26.00 -21.36
N THR A 490 14.44 -26.27 -20.40
CA THR A 490 14.16 -25.33 -19.30
C THR A 490 14.12 -26.02 -17.95
N ARG A 491 14.34 -25.23 -16.90
CA ARG A 491 14.27 -25.62 -15.48
C ARG A 491 13.39 -24.64 -14.73
N ASN A 492 12.43 -25.15 -13.98
CA ASN A 492 11.47 -24.34 -13.24
C ASN A 492 11.84 -24.27 -11.75
N TRP A 493 11.55 -23.11 -11.15
CA TRP A 493 11.93 -22.79 -9.78
C TRP A 493 10.81 -22.03 -9.08
N LYS A 494 10.79 -22.14 -7.76
CA LYS A 494 9.89 -21.40 -6.86
C LYS A 494 10.70 -20.85 -5.70
N VAL A 495 10.54 -19.57 -5.39
CA VAL A 495 11.03 -18.97 -4.16
C VAL A 495 9.85 -18.77 -3.21
N VAL A 496 9.96 -19.25 -1.98
CA VAL A 496 8.99 -18.99 -0.90
C VAL A 496 9.51 -17.83 -0.06
N ASN A 497 8.77 -16.74 -0.03
CA ASN A 497 8.99 -15.64 0.90
C ASN A 497 8.00 -15.75 2.08
N PRO A 498 8.45 -16.16 3.28
CA PRO A 498 7.59 -16.27 4.46
C PRO A 498 7.39 -14.94 5.20
N ASN A 499 7.95 -13.85 4.69
CA ASN A 499 7.80 -12.52 5.27
C ASN A 499 6.49 -11.88 4.77
N PRO A 500 5.81 -11.07 5.61
CA PRO A 500 4.58 -10.39 5.21
C PRO A 500 4.81 -9.16 4.32
N PHE A 501 6.05 -8.97 3.85
CA PHE A 501 6.49 -7.88 2.99
C PHE A 501 7.41 -8.42 1.90
N GLU A 502 7.56 -7.65 0.83
CA GLU A 502 8.48 -8.01 -0.25
C GLU A 502 9.95 -7.97 0.20
N VAL A 503 10.75 -8.91 -0.30
CA VAL A 503 12.19 -8.97 -0.02
C VAL A 503 12.96 -8.84 -1.32
N LYS A 504 13.85 -7.86 -1.40
CA LYS A 504 14.76 -7.72 -2.54
C LYS A 504 15.74 -8.88 -2.52
N ALA A 505 15.74 -9.66 -3.59
CA ALA A 505 16.62 -10.81 -3.74
C ALA A 505 17.25 -10.84 -5.14
N HIS A 506 18.37 -11.55 -5.23
CA HIS A 506 19.08 -11.82 -6.48
C HIS A 506 19.20 -13.33 -6.63
N TRP A 507 18.74 -13.87 -7.75
CA TRP A 507 19.05 -15.26 -8.11
C TRP A 507 19.99 -15.29 -9.30
N PHE A 508 20.89 -16.28 -9.32
CA PHE A 508 21.77 -16.53 -10.45
C PHE A 508 22.05 -18.02 -10.62
N LEU A 509 22.22 -18.43 -11.87
CA LEU A 509 22.54 -19.80 -12.25
C LEU A 509 24.06 -19.98 -12.27
N THR A 510 24.57 -20.87 -11.41
CA THR A 510 26.02 -21.07 -11.26
C THR A 510 26.70 -21.53 -12.56
N GLY A 511 27.79 -20.85 -12.94
CA GLY A 511 28.55 -21.17 -14.16
C GLY A 511 27.91 -20.74 -15.48
N PHE A 512 26.75 -20.06 -15.44
CA PHE A 512 26.03 -19.58 -16.61
C PHE A 512 25.62 -18.10 -16.43
N GLY A 513 25.55 -17.33 -17.51
CA GLY A 513 25.18 -15.91 -17.47
C GLY A 513 23.67 -15.64 -17.35
N GLN A 514 22.95 -16.41 -16.52
CA GLN A 514 21.51 -16.24 -16.29
C GLN A 514 21.28 -15.82 -14.83
N ASP A 515 20.71 -14.64 -14.63
CA ASP A 515 20.41 -14.09 -13.31
C ASP A 515 19.27 -13.06 -13.38
N ASN A 516 18.67 -12.72 -12.23
CA ASN A 516 17.74 -11.60 -12.12
C ASN A 516 17.68 -11.07 -10.68
N LYS A 517 17.54 -9.74 -10.56
CA LYS A 517 17.28 -9.05 -9.28
C LYS A 517 15.82 -8.63 -9.24
N SER A 518 15.09 -9.08 -8.24
CA SER A 518 13.66 -8.80 -8.12
C SER A 518 13.23 -8.65 -6.67
N TYR A 519 12.16 -7.91 -6.45
CA TYR A 519 11.44 -7.92 -5.18
C TYR A 519 10.51 -9.13 -5.18
N LEU A 520 10.68 -9.98 -4.18
CA LEU A 520 9.89 -11.19 -4.02
C LEU A 520 8.72 -10.90 -3.09
N PRO A 521 7.45 -10.87 -3.57
CA PRO A 521 6.29 -10.65 -2.71
C PRO A 521 6.13 -11.79 -1.68
N PRO A 522 5.34 -11.61 -0.62
CA PRO A 522 4.96 -12.70 0.30
C PRO A 522 4.39 -13.90 -0.46
N GLY A 523 4.77 -15.11 -0.05
CA GLY A 523 4.34 -16.36 -0.69
C GLY A 523 5.28 -16.85 -1.78
N ASP A 524 4.72 -17.46 -2.83
CA ASP A 524 5.48 -18.18 -3.86
C ASP A 524 5.76 -17.29 -5.09
N THR A 525 7.02 -17.15 -5.48
CA THR A 525 7.46 -16.51 -6.74
C THR A 525 8.08 -17.54 -7.67
N TYR A 526 7.64 -17.60 -8.92
CA TYR A 526 8.09 -18.60 -9.89
C TYR A 526 9.04 -17.98 -10.93
N PHE A 527 10.06 -18.73 -11.34
CA PHE A 527 10.91 -18.34 -12.47
C PHE A 527 11.45 -19.56 -13.21
N THR A 528 11.93 -19.33 -14.43
CA THR A 528 12.46 -20.38 -15.32
C THR A 528 13.87 -20.02 -15.76
N THR A 529 14.77 -21.00 -15.81
CA THR A 529 16.10 -20.88 -16.41
C THR A 529 16.26 -21.81 -17.60
N GLN A 530 17.11 -21.46 -18.56
CA GLN A 530 17.52 -22.36 -19.62
C GLN A 530 18.45 -23.43 -19.06
N THR A 531 18.30 -24.67 -19.55
CA THR A 531 19.13 -25.80 -19.14
C THR A 531 20.59 -25.58 -19.54
N GLY A 532 21.50 -25.80 -18.59
CA GLY A 532 22.94 -25.66 -18.79
C GLY A 532 23.53 -26.82 -19.60
N TYR A 533 24.46 -26.50 -20.51
CA TYR A 533 25.17 -27.49 -21.33
C TYR A 533 26.68 -27.35 -21.22
N TYR A 534 27.38 -28.48 -21.07
CA TYR A 534 28.83 -28.56 -21.19
C TYR A 534 29.20 -29.67 -22.17
N ARG A 535 29.94 -29.33 -23.24
CA ARG A 535 30.32 -30.26 -24.32
C ARG A 535 29.13 -31.08 -24.85
N ASN A 536 28.01 -30.40 -25.14
CA ASN A 536 26.74 -30.98 -25.61
C ASN A 536 26.08 -31.98 -24.65
N LYS A 537 26.50 -32.02 -23.37
CA LYS A 537 25.81 -32.78 -22.32
C LYS A 537 25.11 -31.83 -21.38
N VAL A 538 23.87 -32.16 -21.03
CA VAL A 538 23.12 -31.48 -19.98
C VAL A 538 23.91 -31.59 -18.67
N VAL A 539 24.09 -30.47 -17.98
CA VAL A 539 24.66 -30.44 -16.63
C VAL A 539 23.60 -30.01 -15.62
N PRO A 540 23.75 -30.37 -14.33
CA PRO A 540 22.83 -29.90 -13.31
C PRO A 540 22.82 -28.38 -13.23
N ASN A 541 21.65 -27.76 -13.41
CA ASN A 541 21.47 -26.35 -13.07
C ASN A 541 21.44 -26.25 -11.55
N ILE A 542 22.27 -25.37 -10.99
CA ILE A 542 22.22 -25.02 -9.57
C ILE A 542 22.01 -23.52 -9.49
N VAL A 543 20.89 -23.12 -8.90
CA VAL A 543 20.57 -21.71 -8.67
C VAL A 543 20.92 -21.35 -7.23
N ILE A 544 21.59 -20.21 -7.08
CA ILE A 544 21.80 -19.54 -5.80
C ILE A 544 20.83 -18.36 -5.76
N LEU A 545 20.15 -18.21 -4.63
CA LEU A 545 19.31 -17.07 -4.28
C LEU A 545 19.97 -16.37 -3.10
N ASP A 546 20.28 -15.07 -3.20
CA ASP A 546 20.73 -14.26 -2.08
C ASP A 546 19.84 -13.04 -1.81
N TRP A 547 19.82 -12.58 -0.56
CA TRP A 547 19.08 -11.40 -0.09
C TRP A 547 19.80 -10.78 1.10
N GLU A 548 19.53 -9.51 1.39
CA GLU A 548 20.04 -8.86 2.62
C GLU A 548 19.00 -8.98 3.73
N ASP A 549 19.44 -9.28 4.96
CA ASP A 549 18.60 -9.17 6.14
C ASP A 549 18.56 -7.74 6.70
N ASN A 550 17.78 -7.51 7.76
CA ASN A 550 17.61 -6.19 8.37
C ASN A 550 18.87 -5.64 9.07
N PHE A 551 19.96 -6.40 9.10
CA PHE A 551 21.28 -5.99 9.61
C PHE A 551 22.30 -5.76 8.48
N GLY A 552 21.87 -5.85 7.21
CA GLY A 552 22.74 -5.73 6.04
C GLY A 552 23.61 -6.96 5.82
N PHE A 553 23.34 -8.08 6.50
CA PHE A 553 24.05 -9.32 6.22
C PHE A 553 23.41 -10.02 5.02
N THR A 554 24.23 -10.38 4.03
CA THR A 554 23.78 -11.24 2.95
C THR A 554 23.47 -12.64 3.50
N ARG A 555 22.28 -13.13 3.16
CA ARG A 555 21.79 -14.48 3.37
C ARG A 555 21.64 -15.14 2.01
N PHE A 556 21.64 -16.46 1.97
CA PHE A 556 21.38 -17.18 0.72
C PHE A 556 20.70 -18.52 0.95
N ASP A 557 20.06 -19.02 -0.10
CA ASP A 557 19.59 -20.38 -0.25
C ASP A 557 19.99 -20.90 -1.64
N LEU A 558 19.99 -22.22 -1.82
CA LEU A 558 20.34 -22.83 -3.10
C LEU A 558 19.53 -24.10 -3.35
N ALA A 559 19.34 -24.41 -4.63
CA ALA A 559 18.68 -25.63 -5.05
C ALA A 559 19.30 -26.14 -6.36
N SER A 560 19.32 -27.47 -6.51
CA SER A 560 19.65 -28.13 -7.78
C SER A 560 18.37 -28.46 -8.53
N ALA A 561 18.42 -28.33 -9.86
CA ALA A 561 17.29 -28.62 -10.72
C ALA A 561 16.93 -30.11 -10.71
N THR A 562 15.63 -30.41 -10.67
CA THR A 562 15.13 -31.76 -10.94
C THR A 562 15.28 -32.11 -12.43
N ALA A 563 15.57 -33.39 -12.69
CA ALA A 563 15.58 -33.96 -14.04
C ALA A 563 14.19 -34.47 -14.48
N ASN A 564 13.18 -34.37 -13.62
CA ASN A 564 11.85 -34.93 -13.88
C ASN A 564 11.05 -34.05 -14.84
N GLU A 565 10.46 -34.69 -15.85
CA GLU A 565 9.39 -34.10 -16.65
C GLU A 565 8.11 -33.95 -15.81
N CYS A 566 7.41 -32.83 -15.95
CA CYS A 566 6.06 -32.69 -15.42
C CYS A 566 5.11 -33.60 -16.23
N LYS A 567 5.04 -34.88 -15.89
CA LYS A 567 4.04 -35.77 -16.52
C LYS A 567 2.65 -35.27 -16.14
N ASN A 568 1.82 -34.99 -17.15
CA ASN A 568 0.45 -34.50 -17.03
C ASN A 568 -0.31 -35.12 -15.83
N ASP A 569 -0.56 -34.31 -14.80
CA ASP A 569 -1.67 -34.55 -13.88
C ASP A 569 -2.98 -34.30 -14.63
N GLN A 570 -3.48 -35.31 -15.35
CA GLN A 570 -4.92 -35.48 -15.32
C GLN A 570 -5.25 -35.93 -13.91
N ALA A 571 -6.09 -35.15 -13.24
CA ALA A 571 -6.70 -35.47 -11.97
C ALA A 571 -7.12 -36.96 -11.92
N ALA A 572 -6.29 -37.79 -11.29
CA ALA A 572 -6.68 -39.15 -10.94
C ALA A 572 -7.59 -39.04 -9.71
N THR A 573 -8.86 -38.76 -9.98
CA THR A 573 -9.95 -38.98 -9.05
C THR A 573 -10.05 -40.49 -8.81
N GLN A 574 -9.25 -41.03 -7.90
CA GLN A 574 -9.56 -42.30 -7.26
C GLN A 574 -10.19 -42.01 -5.91
N VAL A 575 -11.51 -42.10 -5.88
CA VAL A 575 -12.27 -42.31 -4.65
C VAL A 575 -11.84 -43.67 -4.09
N LEU A 576 -11.12 -43.66 -2.97
CA LEU A 576 -11.05 -44.81 -2.08
C LEU A 576 -11.49 -44.38 -0.69
N SER A 577 -12.45 -45.14 -0.18
CA SER A 577 -13.11 -45.02 1.10
C SER A 577 -12.16 -44.91 2.29
N ALA A 578 -12.61 -44.19 3.32
CA ALA A 578 -12.08 -44.12 4.68
C ALA A 578 -10.73 -43.40 4.86
N GLY A 579 -10.82 -42.08 5.02
CA GLY A 579 -10.25 -41.41 6.20
C GLY A 579 -8.76 -41.53 6.47
N ASP A 580 -7.90 -41.20 5.50
CA ASP A 580 -6.57 -40.61 5.72
C ASP A 580 -6.09 -39.92 4.43
N LYS A 581 -5.83 -38.61 4.48
CA LYS A 581 -5.16 -37.89 3.38
C LYS A 581 -3.65 -38.02 3.56
N VAL A 582 -3.01 -38.88 2.78
CA VAL A 582 -1.55 -38.83 2.59
C VAL A 582 -1.28 -37.92 1.40
N ALA A 583 -0.76 -36.72 1.67
CA ALA A 583 -0.16 -35.87 0.65
C ALA A 583 1.05 -36.61 0.06
N LEU A 584 1.15 -36.68 -1.26
CA LEU A 584 2.40 -37.04 -1.93
C LEU A 584 3.46 -36.04 -1.46
N VAL A 585 4.39 -36.53 -0.64
CA VAL A 585 5.50 -35.77 -0.11
C VAL A 585 6.25 -35.19 -1.31
N LYS A 586 6.26 -33.85 -1.42
CA LYS A 586 7.27 -33.12 -2.19
C LYS A 586 8.62 -33.55 -1.61
N GLU A 587 9.31 -34.50 -2.24
CA GLU A 587 10.68 -34.82 -1.83
C GLU A 587 11.50 -33.54 -1.94
N LYS A 588 11.93 -33.04 -0.78
CA LYS A 588 12.86 -31.92 -0.69
C LYS A 588 14.18 -32.41 -1.29
N PRO A 589 14.66 -31.87 -2.43
CA PRO A 589 15.93 -32.32 -2.99
C PRO A 589 17.04 -32.11 -1.95
N VAL A 590 17.99 -33.04 -1.90
CA VAL A 590 19.17 -32.91 -1.04
C VAL A 590 19.91 -31.63 -1.42
N LYS A 591 20.17 -30.74 -0.46
CA LYS A 591 20.98 -29.54 -0.70
C LYS A 591 22.40 -29.99 -1.15
N PRO A 592 22.85 -29.64 -2.36
CA PRO A 592 24.19 -30.01 -2.83
C PRO A 592 25.27 -29.25 -2.06
N GLU A 593 26.46 -29.86 -1.94
CA GLU A 593 27.64 -29.13 -1.46
C GLU A 593 28.06 -28.09 -2.49
N ILE A 594 28.19 -26.83 -2.07
CA ILE A 594 28.62 -25.75 -2.94
C ILE A 594 29.87 -25.05 -2.43
N ALA A 595 30.74 -24.72 -3.38
CA ALA A 595 31.85 -23.82 -3.21
C ALA A 595 32.06 -23.11 -4.55
N ASP A 596 31.47 -21.92 -4.70
CA ASP A 596 31.43 -21.19 -5.98
C ASP A 596 31.64 -19.69 -5.83
N VAL A 597 32.05 -19.02 -6.91
CA VAL A 597 32.43 -17.60 -6.90
C VAL A 597 31.60 -16.81 -7.91
N PHE A 598 31.00 -15.70 -7.46
CA PHE A 598 30.23 -14.77 -8.28
C PHE A 598 30.45 -13.30 -7.84
N PRO A 599 30.39 -12.29 -8.74
CA PRO A 599 30.43 -12.44 -10.19
C PRO A 599 31.78 -12.96 -10.64
N ASN A 600 31.80 -13.74 -11.72
CA ASN A 600 33.04 -14.28 -12.29
C ASN A 600 32.87 -14.38 -13.81
N PRO A 601 33.42 -13.44 -14.61
CA PRO A 601 34.48 -12.48 -14.25
C PRO A 601 34.04 -11.32 -13.34
N SER A 602 34.99 -10.64 -12.71
CA SER A 602 34.76 -9.41 -11.93
C SER A 602 35.89 -8.39 -12.07
N HIS A 603 35.59 -7.11 -11.87
CA HIS A 603 36.56 -6.00 -11.92
C HIS A 603 37.27 -5.72 -10.60
N SER A 604 36.75 -6.11 -9.44
CA SER A 604 37.34 -5.71 -8.15
C SER A 604 37.05 -6.65 -7.01
N GLN A 605 35.86 -7.25 -6.96
CA GLN A 605 35.45 -8.10 -5.85
C GLN A 605 34.76 -9.36 -6.32
N PHE A 606 35.03 -10.45 -5.62
CA PHE A 606 34.39 -11.75 -5.81
C PHE A 606 33.72 -12.15 -4.50
N LYS A 607 32.51 -12.71 -4.55
CA LYS A 607 31.86 -13.36 -3.41
C LYS A 607 32.02 -14.86 -3.53
N LEU A 608 32.59 -15.49 -2.50
CA LEU A 608 32.66 -16.93 -2.36
C LEU A 608 31.46 -17.43 -1.55
N TYR A 609 30.64 -18.28 -2.15
CA TYR A 609 29.50 -18.93 -1.52
C TYR A 609 29.89 -20.35 -1.09
N LEU A 610 29.81 -20.66 0.20
CA LEU A 610 30.08 -21.97 0.77
C LEU A 610 28.82 -22.55 1.43
N SER A 611 28.50 -23.80 1.11
CA SER A 611 27.52 -24.62 1.84
C SER A 611 27.97 -26.08 1.75
N LEU A 612 28.76 -26.53 2.72
CA LEU A 612 29.33 -27.87 2.77
C LEU A 612 28.56 -28.73 3.78
N ASN A 613 28.37 -30.02 3.49
CA ASN A 613 27.47 -30.88 4.26
C ASN A 613 28.07 -31.31 5.61
N THR A 614 29.39 -31.20 5.76
CA THR A 614 30.08 -31.50 7.00
C THR A 614 30.33 -30.24 7.84
N PRO A 615 29.96 -30.25 9.14
CA PRO A 615 30.34 -29.16 10.06
C PRO A 615 31.87 -29.02 10.15
N GLY A 616 32.36 -27.79 10.19
CA GLY A 616 33.80 -27.51 10.33
C GLY A 616 34.23 -26.24 9.62
N LYS A 617 35.55 -26.09 9.43
CA LYS A 617 36.15 -24.96 8.71
C LYS A 617 36.77 -25.41 7.40
N ALA A 618 36.61 -24.60 6.36
CA ALA A 618 37.22 -24.76 5.06
C ALA A 618 38.46 -23.85 4.91
N ASP A 619 39.56 -24.43 4.45
CA ASP A 619 40.75 -23.71 4.01
C ASP A 619 40.54 -23.19 2.59
N ILE A 620 40.59 -21.87 2.43
CA ILE A 620 40.53 -21.18 1.14
C ILE A 620 41.93 -20.69 0.80
N THR A 621 42.39 -20.98 -0.42
CA THR A 621 43.68 -20.54 -0.94
C THR A 621 43.54 -20.02 -2.37
N LEU A 622 44.05 -18.83 -2.66
CA LEU A 622 44.06 -18.25 -4.01
C LEU A 622 45.48 -18.25 -4.56
N PHE A 623 45.62 -18.73 -5.79
CA PHE A 623 46.89 -18.81 -6.52
C PHE A 623 46.82 -18.00 -7.82
N THR A 624 47.95 -17.43 -8.21
CA THR A 624 48.19 -17.01 -9.60
C THR A 624 48.20 -18.20 -10.56
N GLU A 625 48.09 -17.96 -11.86
CA GLU A 625 48.26 -18.99 -12.90
C GLU A 625 49.60 -19.75 -12.80
N SER A 626 50.68 -19.10 -12.33
CA SER A 626 51.98 -19.73 -12.12
C SER A 626 52.11 -20.49 -10.79
N GLY A 627 51.03 -20.62 -10.01
CA GLY A 627 51.00 -21.36 -8.74
C GLY A 627 51.49 -20.59 -7.51
N LYS A 628 51.80 -19.29 -7.62
CA LYS A 628 52.15 -18.45 -6.46
C LYS A 628 50.91 -18.18 -5.61
N LEU A 629 50.97 -18.48 -4.30
CA LEU A 629 49.92 -18.20 -3.32
C LEU A 629 49.78 -16.68 -3.08
N LEU A 630 48.54 -16.19 -3.11
CA LEU A 630 48.20 -14.77 -2.91
C LEU A 630 47.36 -14.54 -1.64
N TYR A 631 46.46 -15.47 -1.35
CA TYR A 631 45.51 -15.36 -0.24
C TYR A 631 45.34 -16.73 0.40
N ARG A 632 45.30 -16.78 1.73
CA ARG A 632 44.89 -17.96 2.50
C ARG A 632 44.03 -17.52 3.67
N ASN A 633 42.89 -18.19 3.85
CA ASN A 633 42.02 -17.96 5.00
C ASN A 633 41.33 -19.26 5.41
N ASN A 634 40.91 -19.33 6.66
CA ASN A 634 40.23 -20.48 7.23
C ASN A 634 38.88 -20.01 7.80
N VAL A 635 37.80 -20.41 7.14
CA VAL A 635 36.45 -19.90 7.39
C VAL A 635 35.48 -21.04 7.68
N PRO A 636 34.33 -20.82 8.32
CA PRO A 636 33.29 -21.85 8.42
C PRO A 636 32.93 -22.46 7.05
N GLY A 637 32.61 -23.76 7.01
CA GLY A 637 32.19 -24.48 5.79
C GLY A 637 30.83 -24.04 5.23
N SER A 638 30.24 -23.00 5.80
CA SER A 638 28.97 -22.41 5.41
C SER A 638 29.03 -20.89 5.56
N GLY A 639 28.72 -20.13 4.51
CA GLY A 639 28.71 -18.67 4.55
C GLY A 639 29.02 -18.02 3.21
N ILE A 640 29.06 -16.68 3.21
CA ILE A 640 29.49 -15.86 2.08
C ILE A 640 30.74 -15.09 2.52
N TYR A 641 31.77 -15.08 1.69
CA TYR A 641 33.05 -14.46 1.99
C TYR A 641 33.49 -13.56 0.84
N ASP A 642 33.73 -12.28 1.14
CA ASP A 642 34.25 -11.34 0.16
C ASP A 642 35.75 -11.58 -0.07
N ILE A 643 36.12 -11.62 -1.34
CA ILE A 643 37.50 -11.74 -1.81
C ILE A 643 37.82 -10.48 -2.61
N ASP A 644 38.58 -9.58 -1.97
CA ASP A 644 39.06 -8.35 -2.59
C ASP A 644 40.19 -8.66 -3.58
N ALA A 645 39.95 -8.32 -4.85
CA ALA A 645 40.87 -8.46 -5.95
C ALA A 645 41.20 -7.10 -6.60
N SER A 646 40.87 -5.99 -5.95
CA SER A 646 41.07 -4.63 -6.49
C SER A 646 42.53 -4.35 -6.82
N ASN A 647 43.45 -4.94 -6.04
CA ASN A 647 44.90 -4.80 -6.22
C ASN A 647 45.52 -5.88 -7.13
N TYR A 648 44.72 -6.78 -7.69
CA TYR A 648 45.21 -7.85 -8.56
C TYR A 648 45.18 -7.39 -10.03
N LYS A 649 46.18 -7.82 -10.80
CA LYS A 649 46.22 -7.56 -12.24
C LYS A 649 45.08 -8.32 -12.94
N PRO A 650 44.54 -7.81 -14.06
CA PRO A 650 43.67 -8.60 -14.92
C PRO A 650 44.31 -9.94 -15.31
N GLY A 651 43.56 -11.03 -15.23
CA GLY A 651 44.08 -12.37 -15.50
C GLY A 651 43.31 -13.51 -14.82
N LEU A 652 43.81 -14.73 -15.02
CA LEU A 652 43.28 -15.97 -14.46
C LEU A 652 43.94 -16.30 -13.11
N TYR A 653 43.11 -16.63 -12.14
CA TYR A 653 43.49 -17.08 -10.80
C TYR A 653 42.84 -18.42 -10.48
N LEU A 654 43.46 -19.20 -9.59
CA LEU A 654 42.95 -20.50 -9.13
C LEU A 654 42.65 -20.44 -7.65
N MET A 655 41.39 -20.59 -7.27
CA MET A 655 40.96 -20.67 -5.87
C MET A 655 40.76 -22.14 -5.48
N LYS A 656 41.55 -22.65 -4.55
CA LYS A 656 41.40 -23.99 -3.97
C LYS A 656 40.73 -23.89 -2.60
N ILE A 657 39.72 -24.73 -2.39
CA ILE A 657 38.90 -24.80 -1.19
C ILE A 657 38.97 -26.24 -0.67
N GLN A 658 39.26 -26.42 0.62
CA GLN A 658 39.46 -27.74 1.21
C GLN A 658 38.84 -27.84 2.62
N GLN A 659 38.03 -28.86 2.87
CA GLN A 659 37.48 -29.18 4.20
C GLN A 659 37.37 -30.71 4.35
N GLY A 660 38.14 -31.30 5.25
CA GLY A 660 38.19 -32.76 5.38
C GLY A 660 38.56 -33.43 4.06
N SER A 661 37.69 -34.29 3.54
CA SER A 661 37.84 -34.94 2.22
C SER A 661 37.34 -34.08 1.04
N PHE A 662 36.57 -33.03 1.28
CA PHE A 662 36.10 -32.13 0.22
C PHE A 662 37.26 -31.27 -0.30
N THR A 663 37.46 -31.25 -1.62
CA THR A 663 38.41 -30.34 -2.29
C THR A 663 37.81 -29.86 -3.61
N ARG A 664 37.75 -28.54 -3.80
CA ARG A 664 37.30 -27.92 -5.06
C ARG A 664 38.29 -26.85 -5.51
N THR A 665 38.55 -26.76 -6.81
CA THR A 665 39.37 -25.71 -7.42
C THR A 665 38.52 -24.93 -8.43
N ILE A 666 38.46 -23.62 -8.27
CA ILE A 666 37.64 -22.70 -9.07
C ILE A 666 38.58 -21.79 -9.87
N LYS A 667 38.26 -21.59 -11.14
CA LYS A 667 38.90 -20.57 -11.98
C LYS A 667 38.25 -19.23 -11.71
N VAL A 668 39.03 -18.23 -11.31
CA VAL A 668 38.58 -16.88 -10.99
C VAL A 668 39.18 -15.92 -12.02
N ILE A 669 38.35 -15.12 -12.69
CA ILE A 669 38.77 -14.25 -13.80
C ILE A 669 38.62 -12.79 -13.37
N LYS A 670 39.77 -12.12 -13.17
CA LYS A 670 39.84 -10.68 -12.93
C LYS A 670 39.89 -9.96 -14.26
N GLN A 671 38.96 -9.04 -14.50
CA GLN A 671 38.94 -8.16 -15.67
C GLN A 671 39.75 -6.89 -15.46
#